data_AF-A0A9R0ZKS5-F1
#
_entry.id   AF-A0A9R0ZKS5-F1
#
_cell.length_a   1.000
_cell.length_b   1.000
_cell.length_c   1.000
_cell.angle_alpha   90.00
_cell.angle_beta   90.00
_cell.angle_gamma   90.00
#
_symmetry.space_group_name_H-M   'P 1'
#
loop_
_entity.id
_entity.type
_entity.pdbx_description
1 polymer ?
#
loop_
_entity_poly.entity_id
_entity_poly.type
_entity_poly.pdbx_seq_one_letter_code
_entity_poly.pdbx_strand_id
1 'polypeptide(L)'
;MARSMDMVPLLLLCMAAAMEGAAALHLALPERERAHVGEHAQRHPEGEDGQGGGHPRRLPEEDGHGVPFGLPRRGVRHIMQGLLDQYTLASNRKGLDMVVWMTDYFSERVKNLIQTHSIQRHWEAMNEETGGLNDVMYQLYTLTVVNLRCTYVSNPDKSCFLSLQKEQKHLTMAHLFDKPCFLGPLSLHDDDIAGLHVNTHIPVLVGAQKRYEVVGDHLYKDIATFFFDVVNSSHIFATGGTSTSEHWHDPKRLVDEIKISSNEETCTTYNLLKVSRNLFRWTKEVKYADHYERLLINGIMGNQRGTQPGVMIYFLPMGPGRSKSISGGHPSGLPPKNPGGWGGPNDTFWCCYGTGIESFSKLGDTIYFLEEGEVPGLYIAQHIPSTFDWKAAGLTVVQQAKPLLSTDPYFEVTISISAKGDAQPAKVSVRIPSWTSTADAMATLNGKKLNLTSAGDFLTLTKLWGDDTLVLQFPINLRTEAIKDDRPEYASIQAVLFGPHLLAGLTHGNKTINATEHSNDGLTPGMWERMPVAGSDACVRATIVVDTYVVDSTAAEHGAAAPVLHGPNVTIAPFDRPGMAITNGFEVKLHPGPEALFNAVPGLDGLPGSVSLELGTRPGCFVRAPAGYSAGDKAQVGCRTSSGGGDDAAFRKAASFTQAAPLRLYHPLSFVAKGTERSFVLEPLRSLQDEFYTVYFNLVTAAADS
;
A
#
# COMPACT_ATOMS: atom_id res chain seq x y z
N MET A 1 28.33 11.94 25.70
CA MET A 1 27.17 11.05 25.55
C MET A 1 26.06 11.79 24.82
N ALA A 2 26.11 11.82 23.49
CA ALA A 2 25.04 12.22 22.58
C ALA A 2 25.54 12.05 21.13
N ARG A 3 24.66 11.56 20.25
CA ARG A 3 24.75 11.53 18.77
C ARG A 3 25.72 10.53 18.13
N SER A 4 25.30 9.27 18.06
CA SER A 4 25.43 8.48 16.82
C SER A 4 24.11 8.60 16.06
N MET A 5 24.03 9.52 15.09
CA MET A 5 22.98 9.41 14.06
C MET A 5 23.34 8.20 13.20
N ASP A 6 22.49 7.18 13.20
CA ASP A 6 22.55 6.13 12.19
C ASP A 6 22.54 6.80 10.81
N MET A 7 23.50 6.46 9.95
CA MET A 7 23.62 7.03 8.60
C MET A 7 22.64 6.42 7.59
N VAL A 8 21.97 5.32 7.96
CA VAL A 8 21.05 4.57 7.10
C VAL A 8 19.79 5.38 6.72
N PRO A 9 19.10 6.09 7.64
CA PRO A 9 17.97 6.94 7.29
C PRO A 9 18.35 8.07 6.31
N LEU A 10 19.55 8.65 6.47
CA LEU A 10 20.02 9.76 5.63
C LEU A 10 20.24 9.33 4.16
N LEU A 11 20.60 8.08 3.93
CA LEU A 11 20.86 7.50 2.61
C LEU A 11 19.57 7.00 1.92
N LEU A 12 18.61 6.49 2.70
CA LEU A 12 17.23 6.25 2.23
C LEU A 12 16.55 7.56 1.78
N LEU A 13 16.81 8.65 2.50
CA LEU A 13 16.42 10.00 2.09
C LEU A 13 17.08 10.44 0.77
N CYS A 14 18.32 10.04 0.50
CA CYS A 14 19.01 10.34 -0.76
C CYS A 14 18.47 9.53 -1.95
N MET A 15 18.06 8.27 -1.74
CA MET A 15 17.32 7.48 -2.73
C MET A 15 15.98 8.13 -3.07
N ALA A 16 15.22 8.41 -2.03
CA ALA A 16 13.93 9.07 -2.13
C ALA A 16 14.05 10.40 -2.85
N ALA A 17 15.06 11.21 -2.51
CA ALA A 17 15.34 12.48 -3.17
C ALA A 17 15.68 12.30 -4.65
N ALA A 18 16.46 11.29 -5.04
CA ALA A 18 16.75 11.03 -6.45
C ALA A 18 15.50 10.60 -7.23
N MET A 19 14.64 9.78 -6.62
CA MET A 19 13.38 9.32 -7.20
C MET A 19 12.33 10.45 -7.28
N GLU A 20 12.19 11.24 -6.22
CA GLU A 20 11.37 12.45 -6.21
C GLU A 20 11.91 13.52 -7.15
N GLY A 21 13.23 13.66 -7.27
CA GLY A 21 13.88 14.57 -8.22
C GLY A 21 13.55 14.19 -9.67
N ALA A 22 13.58 12.88 -9.97
CA ALA A 22 13.15 12.35 -11.27
C ALA A 22 11.64 12.49 -11.51
N ALA A 23 10.81 12.43 -10.45
CA ALA A 23 9.36 12.52 -10.54
C ALA A 23 8.81 13.96 -10.52
N ALA A 24 9.48 14.90 -9.84
CA ALA A 24 8.93 16.21 -9.47
C ALA A 24 9.75 17.42 -9.95
N LEU A 25 10.90 17.24 -10.62
CA LEU A 25 11.73 18.32 -11.19
C LEU A 25 11.96 19.51 -10.22
N HIS A 26 12.14 19.25 -8.93
CA HIS A 26 12.31 20.30 -7.93
C HIS A 26 13.77 20.78 -7.84
N LEU A 27 14.01 22.05 -8.19
CA LEU A 27 15.34 22.69 -8.25
C LEU A 27 16.13 22.74 -6.91
N ALA A 28 15.51 22.47 -5.76
CA ALA A 28 16.16 22.51 -4.44
C ALA A 28 16.78 21.17 -3.98
N LEU A 29 16.38 20.04 -4.59
CA LEU A 29 16.90 18.70 -4.26
C LEU A 29 18.33 18.47 -4.78
N PRO A 30 18.71 18.90 -6.01
CA PRO A 30 20.06 18.68 -6.55
C PRO A 30 21.18 19.33 -5.73
N GLU A 31 20.92 20.44 -5.03
CA GLU A 31 21.91 21.12 -4.19
C GLU A 31 22.16 20.38 -2.87
N ARG A 32 21.11 19.84 -2.22
CA ARG A 32 21.25 18.99 -1.02
C ARG A 32 21.92 17.66 -1.36
N GLU A 33 21.57 17.06 -2.49
CA GLU A 33 22.21 15.83 -3.00
C GLU A 33 23.71 16.02 -3.23
N ARG A 34 24.11 17.11 -3.90
CA ARG A 34 25.53 17.42 -4.13
C ARG A 34 26.29 17.73 -2.84
N ALA A 35 25.66 18.41 -1.87
CA ALA A 35 26.26 18.72 -0.57
C ALA A 35 26.54 17.44 0.24
N HIS A 36 25.62 16.47 0.25
CA HIS A 36 25.79 15.23 1.03
C HIS A 36 26.79 14.25 0.42
N VAL A 37 26.83 14.16 -0.92
CA VAL A 37 27.92 13.42 -1.61
C VAL A 37 29.25 14.13 -1.39
N GLY A 38 29.26 15.47 -1.29
CA GLY A 38 30.40 16.27 -0.86
C GLY A 38 30.90 15.92 0.54
N GLU A 39 30.01 15.83 1.53
CA GLU A 39 30.34 15.41 2.91
C GLU A 39 30.83 13.95 2.98
N HIS A 40 30.33 13.06 2.13
CA HIS A 40 30.80 11.68 2.02
C HIS A 40 32.18 11.59 1.32
N ALA A 41 32.38 12.36 0.26
CA ALA A 41 33.66 12.43 -0.46
C ALA A 41 34.75 13.08 0.39
N GLN A 42 34.42 14.08 1.22
CA GLN A 42 35.35 14.71 2.18
C GLN A 42 35.75 13.79 3.33
N ARG A 43 35.11 12.62 3.49
CA ARG A 43 35.52 11.56 4.43
C ARG A 43 36.41 10.49 3.80
N HIS A 44 36.82 10.64 2.53
CA HIS A 44 37.96 9.92 1.97
C HIS A 44 39.28 10.58 2.42
N PRO A 45 40.28 9.82 2.88
CA PRO A 45 41.56 10.41 3.26
C PRO A 45 42.40 10.72 2.00
N GLU A 46 42.74 11.99 1.82
CA GLU A 46 44.07 12.34 1.28
C GLU A 46 45.09 11.78 2.28
N GLY A 47 46.08 11.05 1.76
CA GLY A 47 47.01 10.30 2.60
C GLY A 47 47.78 11.21 3.56
N GLU A 48 47.77 10.87 4.85
CA GLU A 48 48.92 10.98 5.77
C GLU A 48 48.58 10.35 7.13
N ASP A 49 49.59 9.74 7.73
CA ASP A 49 49.56 9.13 9.07
C ASP A 49 49.20 10.17 10.15
N GLY A 50 48.09 9.99 10.86
CA GLY A 50 47.76 10.85 11.99
C GLY A 50 46.38 10.60 12.60
N GLN A 51 46.35 10.30 13.89
CA GLN A 51 45.14 10.03 14.69
C GLN A 51 44.12 11.18 14.64
N GLY A 52 42.85 10.83 14.35
CA GLY A 52 41.68 11.66 14.72
C GLY A 52 40.75 12.04 13.58
N GLY A 53 39.89 11.11 13.14
CA GLY A 53 38.79 11.40 12.21
C GLY A 53 37.92 10.16 11.98
N GLY A 54 36.60 10.29 12.07
CA GLY A 54 35.64 9.18 12.17
C GLY A 54 35.69 8.18 11.00
N HIS A 55 36.41 7.08 11.22
CA HIS A 55 36.34 5.86 10.41
C HIS A 55 34.92 5.25 10.42
N PRO A 56 34.42 4.68 9.31
CA PRO A 56 33.53 3.53 9.44
C PRO A 56 34.34 2.49 10.22
N ARG A 57 33.93 2.16 11.45
CA ARG A 57 34.68 1.24 12.32
C ARG A 57 35.13 0.04 11.48
N ARG A 58 36.40 -0.36 11.64
CA ARG A 58 36.93 -1.65 11.18
C ARG A 58 35.84 -2.71 11.36
N LEU A 59 35.41 -3.37 10.29
CA LEU A 59 34.87 -4.72 10.43
C LEU A 59 36.02 -5.55 11.05
N PRO A 60 35.84 -6.19 12.22
CA PRO A 60 36.93 -6.89 12.91
C PRO A 60 37.66 -7.83 11.95
N GLU A 61 38.99 -7.78 11.94
CA GLU A 61 39.82 -8.59 11.05
C GLU A 61 39.95 -10.03 11.51
N GLU A 62 39.72 -10.33 12.79
CA GLU A 62 39.56 -11.69 13.30
C GLU A 62 38.70 -11.59 14.55
N ASP A 63 37.67 -12.42 14.66
CA ASP A 63 37.14 -12.81 15.97
C ASP A 63 36.62 -14.25 15.86
N GLY A 64 37.40 -15.19 16.38
CA GLY A 64 37.01 -16.59 16.61
C GLY A 64 35.91 -16.75 17.66
N HIS A 65 35.09 -15.72 17.89
CA HIS A 65 34.04 -15.67 18.90
C HIS A 65 32.78 -14.98 18.34
N GLY A 66 31.97 -15.72 17.59
CA GLY A 66 30.50 -15.68 17.64
C GLY A 66 29.73 -14.34 17.59
N VAL A 67 30.26 -13.25 17.00
CA VAL A 67 29.48 -12.02 16.74
C VAL A 67 28.98 -12.01 15.27
N PRO A 68 27.68 -11.73 14.99
CA PRO A 68 27.08 -11.90 13.66
C PRO A 68 27.64 -10.93 12.61
N PHE A 69 27.93 -11.41 11.39
CA PHE A 69 28.45 -10.64 10.24
C PHE A 69 27.33 -9.94 9.43
N GLY A 70 26.08 -10.01 9.88
CA GLY A 70 24.88 -9.89 9.03
C GLY A 70 24.28 -8.50 8.94
N LEU A 71 24.12 -7.80 10.07
CA LEU A 71 23.64 -6.40 10.09
C LEU A 71 24.45 -5.46 9.16
N PRO A 72 25.80 -5.57 9.07
CA PRO A 72 26.60 -4.71 8.20
C PRO A 72 26.29 -4.85 6.70
N ARG A 73 25.97 -6.06 6.21
CA ARG A 73 25.77 -6.32 4.77
C ARG A 73 24.45 -5.75 4.25
N ARG A 74 23.38 -5.82 5.04
CA ARG A 74 22.09 -5.19 4.73
C ARG A 74 22.23 -3.67 4.62
N GLY A 75 22.89 -3.04 5.58
CA GLY A 75 23.16 -1.59 5.54
C GLY A 75 23.95 -1.20 4.29
N VAL A 76 25.03 -1.92 3.98
CA VAL A 76 25.85 -1.73 2.77
C VAL A 76 25.00 -1.82 1.50
N ARG A 77 24.09 -2.81 1.39
CA ARG A 77 23.21 -2.96 0.24
C ARG A 77 22.37 -1.72 -0.02
N HIS A 78 21.77 -1.13 1.01
CA HIS A 78 20.97 0.08 0.85
C HIS A 78 21.86 1.23 0.37
N ILE A 79 23.05 1.41 0.93
CA ILE A 79 23.98 2.45 0.46
C ILE A 79 24.33 2.28 -1.02
N MET A 80 24.69 1.05 -1.42
CA MET A 80 25.06 0.75 -2.81
C MET A 80 23.90 1.01 -3.77
N GLN A 81 22.69 0.55 -3.45
CA GLN A 81 21.52 0.78 -4.31
C GLN A 81 21.25 2.28 -4.45
N GLY A 82 21.39 3.06 -3.38
CA GLY A 82 21.03 4.48 -3.42
C GLY A 82 22.02 5.33 -4.19
N LEU A 83 23.30 5.02 -4.07
CA LEU A 83 24.33 5.62 -4.92
C LEU A 83 24.15 5.22 -6.40
N LEU A 84 23.68 3.99 -6.66
CA LEU A 84 23.37 3.54 -8.01
C LEU A 84 22.14 4.27 -8.58
N ASP A 85 21.09 4.43 -7.77
CA ASP A 85 19.87 5.16 -8.14
C ASP A 85 20.16 6.64 -8.40
N GLN A 86 21.04 7.27 -7.63
CA GLN A 86 21.52 8.63 -7.92
C GLN A 86 22.19 8.73 -9.30
N TYR A 87 22.91 7.69 -9.73
CA TYR A 87 23.48 7.69 -11.07
C TYR A 87 22.40 7.46 -12.13
N THR A 88 21.53 6.47 -11.97
CA THR A 88 20.53 6.13 -12.99
C THR A 88 19.44 7.17 -13.16
N LEU A 89 19.08 7.88 -12.08
CA LEU A 89 17.98 8.86 -12.07
C LEU A 89 18.48 10.31 -12.18
N ALA A 90 19.62 10.63 -11.56
CA ALA A 90 20.15 12.00 -11.50
C ALA A 90 21.51 12.19 -12.21
N SER A 91 22.00 11.16 -12.92
CA SER A 91 23.29 11.19 -13.63
C SER A 91 24.49 11.54 -12.72
N ASN A 92 24.41 11.26 -11.42
CA ASN A 92 25.49 11.55 -10.48
C ASN A 92 26.65 10.56 -10.63
N ARG A 93 27.69 10.94 -11.39
CA ARG A 93 28.84 10.09 -11.65
C ARG A 93 29.64 9.73 -10.38
N LYS A 94 29.72 10.62 -9.39
CA LYS A 94 30.40 10.33 -8.11
C LYS A 94 29.75 9.16 -7.38
N GLY A 95 28.42 9.08 -7.42
CA GLY A 95 27.68 7.95 -6.86
C GLY A 95 28.09 6.62 -7.51
N LEU A 96 28.14 6.58 -8.84
CA LEU A 96 28.59 5.40 -9.57
C LEU A 96 30.03 5.00 -9.20
N ASP A 97 30.96 5.95 -9.19
CA ASP A 97 32.37 5.66 -8.88
C ASP A 97 32.51 5.10 -7.46
N MET A 98 31.73 5.59 -6.50
CA MET A 98 31.67 5.04 -5.14
C MET A 98 31.12 3.62 -5.10
N VAL A 99 30.03 3.31 -5.83
CA VAL A 99 29.46 1.93 -5.87
C VAL A 99 30.44 0.94 -6.50
N VAL A 100 31.15 1.36 -7.56
CA VAL A 100 32.20 0.54 -8.18
C VAL A 100 33.30 0.24 -7.17
N TRP A 101 33.79 1.25 -6.46
CA TRP A 101 34.80 1.07 -5.41
C TRP A 101 34.31 0.15 -4.29
N MET A 102 33.07 0.34 -3.81
CA MET A 102 32.47 -0.53 -2.78
C MET A 102 32.41 -1.98 -3.27
N THR A 103 31.97 -2.20 -4.51
CA THR A 103 31.88 -3.54 -5.11
C THR A 103 33.26 -4.19 -5.21
N ASP A 104 34.28 -3.46 -5.65
CA ASP A 104 35.67 -3.95 -5.72
C ASP A 104 36.19 -4.31 -4.32
N TYR A 105 35.94 -3.46 -3.32
CA TYR A 105 36.31 -3.69 -1.92
C TYR A 105 35.68 -4.98 -1.36
N PHE A 106 34.37 -5.18 -1.53
CA PHE A 106 33.69 -6.38 -1.06
C PHE A 106 34.12 -7.63 -1.85
N SER A 107 34.39 -7.48 -3.14
CA SER A 107 34.85 -8.58 -4.00
C SER A 107 36.16 -9.16 -3.51
N GLU A 108 37.15 -8.33 -3.18
CA GLU A 108 38.43 -8.82 -2.66
C GLU A 108 38.28 -9.48 -1.28
N ARG A 109 37.39 -8.98 -0.41
CA ARG A 109 37.12 -9.62 0.90
C ARG A 109 36.48 -10.99 0.74
N VAL A 110 35.48 -11.13 -0.12
CA VAL A 110 34.84 -12.43 -0.35
C VAL A 110 35.80 -13.40 -1.01
N LYS A 111 36.58 -12.94 -1.99
CA LYS A 111 37.63 -13.76 -2.59
C LYS A 111 38.64 -14.26 -1.55
N ASN A 112 39.12 -13.39 -0.66
CA ASN A 112 40.02 -13.79 0.42
C ASN A 112 39.36 -14.79 1.37
N LEU A 113 38.09 -14.59 1.75
CA LEU A 113 37.35 -15.55 2.58
C LEU A 113 37.29 -16.94 1.94
N ILE A 114 36.97 -16.99 0.63
CA ILE A 114 36.86 -18.24 -0.13
C ILE A 114 38.23 -18.92 -0.27
N GLN A 115 39.28 -18.15 -0.55
CA GLN A 115 40.65 -18.66 -0.71
C GLN A 115 41.22 -19.19 0.62
N THR A 116 40.95 -18.50 1.73
CA THR A 116 41.44 -18.90 3.06
C THR A 116 40.63 -20.05 3.66
N HIS A 117 39.33 -20.12 3.38
CA HIS A 117 38.44 -21.12 3.97
C HIS A 117 37.80 -22.01 2.90
N SER A 118 36.68 -21.58 2.33
CA SER A 118 35.97 -22.28 1.26
C SER A 118 34.82 -21.44 0.71
N ILE A 119 34.27 -21.84 -0.44
CA ILE A 119 33.02 -21.27 -0.97
C ILE A 119 31.82 -21.55 -0.05
N GLN A 120 31.80 -22.73 0.57
CA GLN A 120 30.76 -23.10 1.54
C GLN A 120 30.75 -22.14 2.72
N ARG A 121 31.92 -21.76 3.26
CA ARG A 121 32.03 -20.81 4.36
C ARG A 121 31.45 -19.44 4.00
N HIS A 122 31.63 -18.99 2.76
CA HIS A 122 31.01 -17.76 2.26
C HIS A 122 29.49 -17.85 2.29
N TRP A 123 28.91 -18.94 1.76
CA TRP A 123 27.46 -19.13 1.76
C TRP A 123 26.86 -19.32 3.15
N GLU A 124 27.55 -20.01 4.06
CA GLU A 124 27.15 -20.09 5.47
C GLU A 124 27.08 -18.70 6.12
N ALA A 125 28.02 -17.81 5.78
CA ALA A 125 27.99 -16.42 6.24
C ALA A 125 26.87 -15.58 5.58
N MET A 126 26.20 -16.09 4.53
CA MET A 126 25.00 -15.49 3.93
C MET A 126 23.69 -16.10 4.45
N ASN A 127 23.75 -17.01 5.44
CA ASN A 127 22.54 -17.41 6.15
C ASN A 127 21.95 -16.26 6.96
N GLU A 128 22.77 -15.27 7.30
CA GLU A 128 22.34 -13.96 7.79
C GLU A 128 21.79 -13.07 6.67
N GLU A 129 21.02 -12.04 7.01
CA GLU A 129 20.40 -11.17 6.00
C GLU A 129 21.41 -10.30 5.24
N THR A 130 21.50 -10.54 3.94
CA THR A 130 22.33 -9.77 3.00
C THR A 130 21.52 -8.72 2.22
N GLY A 131 20.19 -8.77 2.27
CA GLY A 131 19.33 -8.01 1.37
C GLY A 131 19.57 -8.37 -0.11
N GLY A 132 19.25 -7.45 -1.02
CA GLY A 132 19.48 -7.63 -2.46
C GLY A 132 20.88 -7.24 -2.91
N LEU A 133 21.94 -7.81 -2.32
CA LEU A 133 23.32 -7.53 -2.77
C LEU A 133 23.60 -8.10 -4.16
N ASN A 134 23.03 -9.25 -4.48
CA ASN A 134 23.10 -9.81 -5.84
C ASN A 134 22.42 -8.87 -6.85
N ASP A 135 21.23 -8.35 -6.53
CA ASP A 135 20.49 -7.40 -7.37
C ASP A 135 21.31 -6.17 -7.75
N VAL A 136 21.83 -5.44 -6.76
CA VAL A 136 22.62 -4.22 -7.01
C VAL A 136 23.88 -4.49 -7.81
N MET A 137 24.53 -5.65 -7.60
CA MET A 137 25.74 -6.02 -8.34
C MET A 137 25.44 -6.42 -9.79
N TYR A 138 24.34 -7.13 -10.06
CA TYR A 138 23.89 -7.40 -11.44
C TYR A 138 23.45 -6.12 -12.16
N GLN A 139 22.79 -5.19 -11.47
CA GLN A 139 22.47 -3.87 -12.02
C GLN A 139 23.73 -3.07 -12.35
N LEU A 140 24.70 -3.03 -11.42
CA LEU A 140 25.97 -2.36 -11.64
C LEU A 140 26.69 -2.93 -12.87
N TYR A 141 26.77 -4.26 -12.98
CA TYR A 141 27.34 -4.93 -14.15
C TYR A 141 26.63 -4.50 -15.45
N THR A 142 25.31 -4.41 -15.46
CA THR A 142 24.57 -3.92 -16.64
C THR A 142 25.00 -2.50 -17.03
N LEU A 143 25.17 -1.61 -16.05
CA LEU A 143 25.52 -0.21 -16.28
C LEU A 143 26.97 -0.01 -16.69
N THR A 144 27.89 -0.79 -16.11
CA THR A 144 29.33 -0.67 -16.38
C THR A 144 29.75 -1.42 -17.64
N VAL A 145 29.02 -2.45 -18.05
CA VAL A 145 29.41 -3.37 -19.14
C VAL A 145 28.50 -3.26 -20.35
N VAL A 146 27.17 -3.26 -20.15
CA VAL A 146 26.20 -3.30 -21.28
C VAL A 146 25.96 -1.91 -21.86
N ASN A 147 25.85 -0.88 -21.01
CA ASN A 147 25.53 0.49 -21.44
C ASN A 147 26.77 1.36 -21.74
N LEU A 148 27.94 1.07 -21.17
CA LEU A 148 29.21 1.75 -21.47
C LEU A 148 29.98 1.02 -22.60
N ARG A 149 29.30 0.63 -23.68
CA ARG A 149 29.99 0.20 -24.92
C ARG A 149 30.96 1.29 -25.35
N CYS A 150 32.25 1.04 -25.15
CA CYS A 150 33.39 1.53 -25.91
C CYS A 150 33.26 2.94 -26.52
N THR A 151 32.88 3.95 -25.74
CA THR A 151 33.06 5.36 -26.11
C THR A 151 34.47 5.81 -25.77
N TYR A 152 35.47 5.20 -26.41
CA TYR A 152 36.79 5.79 -26.69
C TYR A 152 37.52 4.91 -27.72
N VAL A 153 37.07 4.99 -28.98
CA VAL A 153 37.77 4.41 -30.13
C VAL A 153 39.00 5.27 -30.43
N SER A 154 40.12 4.97 -29.78
CA SER A 154 41.43 5.41 -30.27
C SER A 154 42.63 4.51 -29.91
N ASN A 155 42.45 3.39 -29.18
CA ASN A 155 43.55 2.43 -29.01
C ASN A 155 43.07 0.99 -28.70
N PRO A 156 43.15 0.01 -29.63
CA PRO A 156 42.41 -1.25 -29.51
C PRO A 156 42.97 -2.32 -28.56
N ASP A 157 44.24 -2.26 -28.13
CA ASP A 157 44.90 -3.53 -27.75
C ASP A 157 45.11 -3.82 -26.25
N LYS A 158 44.74 -2.95 -25.30
CA LYS A 158 44.89 -3.25 -23.85
C LYS A 158 43.81 -2.70 -22.90
N SER A 159 43.17 -1.56 -23.21
CA SER A 159 42.21 -0.95 -22.28
C SER A 159 40.86 -1.68 -22.23
N CYS A 160 40.37 -2.17 -23.37
CA CYS A 160 39.13 -2.96 -23.45
C CYS A 160 39.28 -4.35 -22.81
N PHE A 161 40.48 -4.94 -22.83
CA PHE A 161 40.73 -6.26 -22.24
C PHE A 161 40.84 -6.20 -20.71
N LEU A 162 41.45 -5.13 -20.18
CA LEU A 162 41.49 -4.84 -18.73
C LEU A 162 40.13 -4.44 -18.18
N SER A 163 39.30 -3.77 -18.99
CA SER A 163 37.90 -3.55 -18.65
C SER A 163 37.19 -4.91 -18.58
N LEU A 164 37.24 -5.76 -19.62
CA LEU A 164 36.66 -7.13 -19.64
C LEU A 164 37.07 -8.03 -18.45
N GLN A 165 38.29 -7.89 -17.93
CA GLN A 165 38.73 -8.62 -16.73
C GLN A 165 38.24 -8.04 -15.40
N LYS A 166 38.07 -6.71 -15.25
CA LYS A 166 37.35 -6.13 -14.10
C LYS A 166 35.85 -6.44 -14.18
N GLU A 167 35.32 -6.60 -15.40
CA GLU A 167 33.91 -6.81 -15.74
C GLU A 167 33.38 -8.21 -15.35
N GLN A 168 34.16 -9.29 -15.54
CA GLN A 168 33.77 -10.62 -15.06
C GLN A 168 33.69 -10.71 -13.52
N LYS A 169 34.42 -9.84 -12.80
CA LYS A 169 34.47 -9.86 -11.33
C LYS A 169 33.14 -9.46 -10.71
N HIS A 170 32.50 -8.39 -11.22
CA HIS A 170 31.21 -7.94 -10.69
C HIS A 170 30.11 -8.97 -10.94
N LEU A 171 30.11 -9.60 -12.12
CA LEU A 171 29.17 -10.68 -12.43
C LEU A 171 29.40 -11.91 -11.54
N THR A 172 30.65 -12.32 -11.38
CA THR A 172 31.01 -13.44 -10.49
C THR A 172 30.64 -13.13 -9.04
N MET A 173 30.86 -11.89 -8.60
CA MET A 173 30.51 -11.45 -7.26
C MET A 173 28.99 -11.43 -7.05
N ALA A 174 28.22 -10.93 -8.01
CA ALA A 174 26.76 -10.98 -7.97
C ALA A 174 26.27 -12.43 -7.82
N HIS A 175 26.86 -13.35 -8.59
CA HIS A 175 26.56 -14.77 -8.50
C HIS A 175 26.90 -15.39 -7.13
N LEU A 176 28.02 -15.01 -6.52
CA LEU A 176 28.36 -15.46 -5.17
C LEU A 176 27.34 -15.02 -4.11
N PHE A 177 26.53 -13.99 -4.37
CA PHE A 177 25.42 -13.57 -3.52
C PHE A 177 24.07 -14.21 -3.88
N ASP A 178 24.00 -15.05 -4.92
CA ASP A 178 22.83 -15.91 -5.15
C ASP A 178 22.83 -17.00 -4.07
N LYS A 179 21.88 -16.95 -3.13
CA LYS A 179 21.83 -17.81 -1.94
C LYS A 179 21.36 -19.23 -2.31
N PRO A 180 22.23 -20.26 -2.35
CA PRO A 180 21.83 -21.57 -2.88
C PRO A 180 20.85 -22.32 -1.96
N CYS A 181 20.91 -22.10 -0.64
CA CYS A 181 19.97 -22.74 0.29
C CYS A 181 18.53 -22.22 0.19
N PHE A 182 18.32 -21.09 -0.50
CA PHE A 182 16.98 -20.56 -0.79
C PHE A 182 16.59 -20.80 -2.25
N LEU A 183 17.48 -20.48 -3.20
CA LEU A 183 17.19 -20.63 -4.63
C LEU A 183 17.24 -22.08 -5.11
N GLY A 184 18.00 -22.94 -4.43
CA GLY A 184 18.17 -24.36 -4.75
C GLY A 184 16.86 -25.16 -4.63
N PRO A 185 16.18 -25.15 -3.48
CA PRO A 185 14.86 -25.81 -3.35
C PRO A 185 13.85 -25.30 -4.38
N LEU A 186 13.77 -23.98 -4.57
CA LEU A 186 12.89 -23.38 -5.59
C LEU A 186 13.22 -23.86 -7.02
N SER A 187 14.51 -24.11 -7.32
CA SER A 187 14.94 -24.63 -8.62
C SER A 187 14.53 -26.09 -8.87
N LEU A 188 14.18 -26.81 -7.80
CA LEU A 188 13.65 -28.17 -7.84
C LEU A 188 12.11 -28.19 -7.74
N HIS A 189 11.47 -27.02 -7.78
CA HIS A 189 10.03 -26.83 -7.56
C HIS A 189 9.58 -27.37 -6.19
N ASP A 190 10.42 -27.17 -5.17
CA ASP A 190 10.13 -27.54 -3.79
C ASP A 190 9.73 -26.30 -2.97
N ASP A 191 8.58 -26.39 -2.29
CA ASP A 191 8.04 -25.33 -1.42
C ASP A 191 8.59 -25.50 0.01
N ASP A 192 9.85 -25.11 0.19
CA ASP A 192 10.56 -25.13 1.47
C ASP A 192 10.81 -23.71 2.02
N ILE A 193 9.84 -22.79 1.83
CA ILE A 193 9.97 -21.39 2.29
C ILE A 193 9.41 -21.15 3.69
N ALA A 194 8.67 -22.11 4.25
CA ALA A 194 8.11 -22.01 5.59
C ALA A 194 9.21 -21.81 6.65
N GLY A 195 8.97 -20.93 7.62
CA GLY A 195 9.94 -20.55 8.65
C GLY A 195 11.02 -19.57 8.19
N LEU A 196 11.13 -19.26 6.89
CA LEU A 196 12.09 -18.26 6.41
C LEU A 196 11.57 -16.83 6.64
N HIS A 197 12.49 -15.93 7.04
CA HIS A 197 12.20 -14.50 7.13
C HIS A 197 11.98 -13.91 5.72
N VAL A 198 10.79 -13.38 5.48
CA VAL A 198 10.31 -13.03 4.13
C VAL A 198 11.17 -11.95 3.49
N ASN A 199 11.36 -10.83 4.19
CA ASN A 199 12.07 -9.67 3.64
C ASN A 199 13.59 -9.90 3.49
N THR A 200 14.13 -10.98 4.06
CA THR A 200 15.50 -11.42 3.76
C THR A 200 15.60 -12.07 2.38
N HIS A 201 14.59 -12.87 2.02
CA HIS A 201 14.68 -13.80 0.88
C HIS A 201 14.09 -13.21 -0.41
N ILE A 202 13.02 -12.40 -0.36
CA ILE A 202 12.48 -11.77 -1.57
C ILE A 202 13.51 -10.88 -2.28
N PRO A 203 14.33 -10.05 -1.60
CA PRO A 203 15.38 -9.28 -2.28
C PRO A 203 16.42 -10.16 -3.00
N VAL A 204 16.76 -11.33 -2.45
CA VAL A 204 17.63 -12.30 -3.12
C VAL A 204 16.96 -12.84 -4.38
N LEU A 205 15.66 -13.11 -4.33
CA LEU A 205 14.87 -13.48 -5.51
C LEU A 205 14.84 -12.37 -6.56
N VAL A 206 14.71 -11.10 -6.17
CA VAL A 206 14.77 -9.96 -7.11
C VAL A 206 16.14 -9.93 -7.80
N GLY A 207 17.23 -10.20 -7.08
CA GLY A 207 18.55 -10.34 -7.71
C GLY A 207 18.67 -11.56 -8.62
N ALA A 208 18.01 -12.67 -8.25
CA ALA A 208 17.88 -13.86 -9.10
C ALA A 208 17.14 -13.51 -10.41
N GLN A 209 16.08 -12.70 -10.34
CA GLN A 209 15.40 -12.18 -11.52
C GLN A 209 16.34 -11.32 -12.38
N LYS A 210 17.14 -10.45 -11.75
CA LYS A 210 18.11 -9.62 -12.47
C LYS A 210 19.19 -10.46 -13.17
N ARG A 211 19.61 -11.59 -12.58
CA ARG A 211 20.52 -12.52 -13.25
C ARG A 211 19.95 -13.04 -14.57
N TYR A 212 18.67 -13.44 -14.60
CA TYR A 212 18.04 -13.87 -15.85
C TYR A 212 18.10 -12.77 -16.91
N GLU A 213 17.84 -11.50 -16.53
CA GLU A 213 17.93 -10.38 -17.47
C GLU A 213 19.35 -10.14 -18.00
N VAL A 214 20.38 -10.38 -17.17
CA VAL A 214 21.78 -10.10 -17.50
C VAL A 214 22.42 -11.25 -18.29
N VAL A 215 22.16 -12.49 -17.89
CA VAL A 215 22.86 -13.68 -18.38
C VAL A 215 21.99 -14.52 -19.33
N GLY A 216 20.67 -14.35 -19.29
CA GLY A 216 19.73 -15.18 -20.07
C GLY A 216 19.52 -16.59 -19.50
N ASP A 217 19.87 -16.82 -18.22
CA ASP A 217 19.76 -18.12 -17.58
C ASP A 217 18.30 -18.46 -17.22
N HIS A 218 17.66 -19.29 -18.07
CA HIS A 218 16.25 -19.64 -17.94
C HIS A 218 15.89 -20.34 -16.62
N LEU A 219 16.84 -20.98 -15.93
CA LEU A 219 16.61 -21.54 -14.60
C LEU A 219 16.14 -20.47 -13.60
N TYR A 220 16.70 -19.25 -13.71
CA TYR A 220 16.37 -18.16 -12.81
C TYR A 220 15.01 -17.53 -13.11
N LYS A 221 14.56 -17.58 -14.37
CA LYS A 221 13.17 -17.24 -14.74
C LYS A 221 12.20 -18.25 -14.14
N ASP A 222 12.53 -19.55 -14.25
CA ASP A 222 11.73 -20.64 -13.73
C ASP A 222 11.59 -20.57 -12.20
N ILE A 223 12.69 -20.41 -11.46
CA ILE A 223 12.71 -20.17 -10.00
C ILE A 223 11.78 -19.02 -9.60
N ALA A 224 11.89 -17.87 -10.28
CA ALA A 224 11.07 -16.70 -9.96
C ALA A 224 9.57 -16.91 -10.27
N THR A 225 9.27 -17.72 -11.29
CA THR A 225 7.90 -18.04 -11.70
C THR A 225 7.28 -19.00 -10.70
N PHE A 226 8.00 -20.08 -10.35
CA PHE A 226 7.59 -21.04 -9.34
C PHE A 226 7.38 -20.37 -7.97
N PHE A 227 8.32 -19.54 -7.52
CA PHE A 227 8.16 -18.80 -6.26
C PHE A 227 6.87 -17.96 -6.23
N PHE A 228 6.58 -17.24 -7.32
CA PHE A 228 5.37 -16.44 -7.40
C PHE A 228 4.11 -17.30 -7.29
N ASP A 229 4.08 -18.44 -7.99
CA ASP A 229 2.95 -19.36 -7.99
C ASP A 229 2.74 -19.99 -6.60
N VAL A 230 3.83 -20.39 -5.92
CA VAL A 230 3.81 -20.86 -4.53
C VAL A 230 3.20 -19.81 -3.62
N VAL A 231 3.82 -18.63 -3.51
CA VAL A 231 3.37 -17.57 -2.60
C VAL A 231 1.91 -17.18 -2.86
N ASN A 232 1.54 -16.97 -4.13
CA ASN A 232 0.18 -16.58 -4.52
C ASN A 232 -0.88 -17.68 -4.25
N SER A 233 -0.47 -18.95 -4.20
CA SER A 233 -1.38 -20.08 -3.96
C SER A 233 -1.56 -20.42 -2.48
N SER A 234 -0.55 -20.17 -1.63
CA SER A 234 -0.52 -20.72 -0.26
C SER A 234 -0.18 -19.73 0.87
N HIS A 235 0.43 -18.57 0.59
CA HIS A 235 0.97 -17.67 1.64
C HIS A 235 0.46 -16.22 1.60
N ILE A 236 -0.41 -15.86 0.65
CA ILE A 236 -0.87 -14.48 0.50
C ILE A 236 -2.22 -14.21 1.18
N PHE A 237 -2.34 -12.98 1.68
CA PHE A 237 -3.61 -12.38 2.07
C PHE A 237 -4.37 -11.82 0.85
N ALA A 238 -5.61 -11.39 1.05
CA ALA A 238 -6.48 -10.87 -0.02
C ALA A 238 -5.97 -9.55 -0.62
N THR A 239 -5.06 -8.86 0.08
CA THR A 239 -4.25 -7.71 -0.40
C THR A 239 -3.22 -8.10 -1.46
N GLY A 240 -2.92 -9.40 -1.62
CA GLY A 240 -1.78 -9.92 -2.39
C GLY A 240 -0.47 -9.94 -1.61
N GLY A 241 -0.39 -9.30 -0.44
CA GLY A 241 0.80 -9.31 0.41
C GLY A 241 0.92 -10.60 1.23
N THR A 242 2.04 -10.75 1.94
CA THR A 242 2.40 -11.96 2.69
C THR A 242 3.08 -11.60 4.00
N SER A 243 3.39 -12.62 4.79
CA SER A 243 4.15 -12.64 6.04
C SER A 243 3.29 -12.41 7.27
N THR A 244 3.64 -13.14 8.32
CA THR A 244 3.15 -12.91 9.67
C THR A 244 4.35 -12.95 10.60
N SER A 245 4.48 -11.93 11.45
CA SER A 245 5.67 -11.75 12.28
C SER A 245 6.97 -11.84 11.46
N GLU A 246 6.96 -11.27 10.24
CA GLU A 246 8.10 -11.22 9.29
C GLU A 246 8.50 -12.56 8.65
N HIS A 247 7.79 -13.66 8.93
CA HIS A 247 8.13 -15.00 8.43
C HIS A 247 6.99 -15.58 7.61
N TRP A 248 7.33 -16.46 6.67
CA TRP A 248 6.35 -17.39 6.11
C TRP A 248 6.09 -18.50 7.14
N HIS A 249 4.83 -18.89 7.28
CA HIS A 249 4.43 -20.06 8.06
C HIS A 249 4.06 -21.20 7.12
N ASP A 250 3.62 -22.33 7.66
CA ASP A 250 3.19 -23.48 6.89
C ASP A 250 2.16 -23.09 5.79
N PRO A 251 2.26 -23.66 4.58
CA PRO A 251 1.40 -23.29 3.47
C PRO A 251 -0.07 -23.60 3.79
N LYS A 252 -0.97 -22.73 3.32
CA LYS A 252 -2.43 -22.89 3.48
C LYS A 252 -2.89 -22.95 4.95
N ARG A 253 -2.28 -22.14 5.81
CA ARG A 253 -2.64 -21.97 7.24
C ARG A 253 -3.02 -20.53 7.60
N LEU A 254 -3.49 -19.75 6.62
CA LEU A 254 -3.70 -18.31 6.78
C LEU A 254 -4.71 -17.95 7.88
N VAL A 255 -5.62 -18.86 8.27
CA VAL A 255 -6.54 -18.62 9.40
C VAL A 255 -5.81 -18.52 10.73
N ASP A 256 -4.71 -19.26 10.91
CA ASP A 256 -3.88 -19.12 12.10
C ASP A 256 -3.05 -17.84 12.08
N GLU A 257 -2.59 -17.45 10.90
CA GLU A 257 -1.85 -16.21 10.69
C GLU A 257 -2.68 -14.96 11.01
N ILE A 258 -3.93 -14.87 10.54
CA ILE A 258 -4.80 -13.71 10.82
C ILE A 258 -5.21 -13.59 12.30
N LYS A 259 -4.94 -14.59 13.14
CA LYS A 259 -5.10 -14.47 14.60
C LYS A 259 -3.98 -13.63 15.22
N ILE A 260 -2.88 -13.39 14.52
CA ILE A 260 -1.75 -12.57 14.95
C ILE A 260 -1.98 -11.11 14.49
N SER A 261 -1.46 -10.12 15.21
CA SER A 261 -1.62 -8.68 14.90
C SER A 261 -0.52 -8.11 14.00
N SER A 262 0.52 -8.90 13.71
CA SER A 262 1.71 -8.55 12.95
C SER A 262 1.68 -9.18 11.55
N ASN A 263 0.60 -8.97 10.80
CA ASN A 263 0.50 -9.46 9.43
C ASN A 263 1.07 -8.42 8.44
N GLU A 264 1.48 -8.93 7.27
CA GLU A 264 1.84 -8.15 6.09
C GLU A 264 2.79 -6.99 6.37
N GLU A 265 4.07 -7.32 6.59
CA GLU A 265 5.15 -6.33 6.67
C GLU A 265 5.25 -5.54 5.35
N THR A 266 5.24 -4.20 5.43
CA THR A 266 5.32 -3.29 4.26
C THR A 266 6.50 -3.59 3.32
N CYS A 267 7.68 -3.92 3.84
CA CYS A 267 8.84 -4.24 2.99
C CYS A 267 8.62 -5.47 2.11
N THR A 268 7.85 -6.45 2.60
CA THR A 268 7.59 -7.69 1.86
C THR A 268 6.68 -7.39 0.67
N THR A 269 5.62 -6.61 0.88
CA THR A 269 4.72 -6.09 -0.17
C THR A 269 5.50 -5.27 -1.19
N TYR A 270 6.39 -4.37 -0.75
CA TYR A 270 7.27 -3.59 -1.63
C TYR A 270 8.16 -4.47 -2.53
N ASN A 271 8.77 -5.53 -1.98
CA ASN A 271 9.61 -6.40 -2.78
C ASN A 271 8.78 -7.33 -3.69
N LEU A 272 7.57 -7.74 -3.30
CA LEU A 272 6.64 -8.47 -4.18
C LEU A 272 6.16 -7.62 -5.37
N LEU A 273 6.05 -6.29 -5.21
CA LEU A 273 5.81 -5.39 -6.34
C LEU A 273 6.94 -5.51 -7.38
N LYS A 274 8.21 -5.55 -6.95
CA LYS A 274 9.36 -5.74 -7.85
C LYS A 274 9.30 -7.10 -8.55
N VAL A 275 8.99 -8.16 -7.81
CA VAL A 275 8.85 -9.52 -8.36
C VAL A 275 7.81 -9.55 -9.48
N SER A 276 6.62 -9.01 -9.21
CA SER A 276 5.50 -8.95 -10.16
C SER A 276 5.85 -8.10 -11.39
N ARG A 277 6.48 -6.94 -11.17
CA ARG A 277 6.93 -6.05 -12.26
C ARG A 277 7.92 -6.75 -13.19
N ASN A 278 8.90 -7.46 -12.65
CA ASN A 278 9.91 -8.14 -13.45
C ASN A 278 9.32 -9.33 -14.21
N LEU A 279 8.46 -10.13 -13.59
CA LEU A 279 7.76 -11.23 -14.27
C LEU A 279 6.87 -10.69 -15.41
N PHE A 280 6.17 -9.58 -15.18
CA PHE A 280 5.40 -8.90 -16.23
C PHE A 280 6.29 -8.47 -17.40
N ARG A 281 7.46 -7.88 -17.15
CA ARG A 281 8.40 -7.46 -18.21
C ARG A 281 8.83 -8.61 -19.12
N TRP A 282 8.90 -9.84 -18.61
CA TRP A 282 9.36 -10.99 -19.39
C TRP A 282 8.24 -11.75 -20.09
N THR A 283 7.07 -11.81 -19.47
CA THR A 283 5.97 -12.69 -19.88
C THR A 283 4.82 -11.92 -20.53
N LYS A 284 4.64 -10.64 -20.14
CA LYS A 284 3.49 -9.79 -20.44
C LYS A 284 2.16 -10.39 -19.97
N GLU A 285 2.18 -11.38 -19.06
CA GLU A 285 0.97 -11.98 -18.53
C GLU A 285 0.26 -11.02 -17.57
N VAL A 286 -1.04 -10.81 -17.79
CA VAL A 286 -1.85 -9.87 -17.01
C VAL A 286 -1.91 -10.25 -15.52
N LYS A 287 -1.80 -11.53 -15.17
CA LYS A 287 -1.80 -11.99 -13.77
C LYS A 287 -0.75 -11.27 -12.90
N TYR A 288 0.40 -10.92 -13.47
CA TYR A 288 1.45 -10.19 -12.76
C TYR A 288 1.11 -8.70 -12.61
N ALA A 289 0.46 -8.10 -13.61
CA ALA A 289 -0.03 -6.72 -13.55
C ALA A 289 -1.21 -6.58 -12.57
N ASP A 290 -2.09 -7.57 -12.51
CA ASP A 290 -3.20 -7.65 -11.54
C ASP A 290 -2.68 -7.83 -10.12
N HIS A 291 -1.66 -8.69 -9.92
CA HIS A 291 -1.01 -8.82 -8.62
C HIS A 291 -0.35 -7.51 -8.18
N TYR A 292 0.32 -6.81 -9.10
CA TYR A 292 0.89 -5.49 -8.83
C TYR A 292 -0.20 -4.46 -8.45
N GLU A 293 -1.30 -4.42 -9.20
CA GLU A 293 -2.47 -3.56 -8.90
C GLU A 293 -2.99 -3.83 -7.48
N ARG A 294 -3.13 -5.12 -7.13
CA ARG A 294 -3.66 -5.55 -5.84
C ARG A 294 -2.76 -5.14 -4.68
N LEU A 295 -1.46 -5.42 -4.78
CA LEU A 295 -0.44 -5.02 -3.80
C LEU A 295 -0.38 -3.51 -3.63
N LEU A 296 -0.40 -2.75 -4.74
CA LEU A 296 -0.30 -1.30 -4.71
C LEU A 296 -1.52 -0.68 -4.01
N ILE A 297 -2.72 -1.04 -4.47
CA ILE A 297 -3.97 -0.44 -3.98
C ILE A 297 -4.26 -0.84 -2.54
N ASN A 298 -4.04 -2.11 -2.19
CA ASN A 298 -4.51 -2.65 -0.91
C ASN A 298 -3.39 -2.80 0.13
N GLY A 299 -2.16 -3.10 -0.30
CA GLY A 299 -1.03 -3.38 0.59
C GLY A 299 -0.04 -2.21 0.77
N ILE A 300 -0.02 -1.20 -0.12
CA ILE A 300 0.91 -0.05 -0.03
C ILE A 300 0.19 1.28 0.21
N MET A 301 -0.83 1.62 -0.59
CA MET A 301 -1.48 2.94 -0.51
C MET A 301 -2.09 3.23 0.87
N GLY A 302 -2.46 2.20 1.62
CA GLY A 302 -2.99 2.31 2.97
C GLY A 302 -1.96 2.37 4.09
N ASN A 303 -0.65 2.36 3.78
CA ASN A 303 0.42 2.25 4.77
C ASN A 303 1.00 3.60 5.19
N GLN A 304 0.65 4.68 4.52
CA GLN A 304 0.92 6.05 4.96
C GLN A 304 -0.31 6.63 5.66
N ARG A 305 -0.11 7.32 6.78
CA ARG A 305 -1.17 7.89 7.58
C ARG A 305 -1.73 9.16 6.95
N GLY A 306 -2.92 9.06 6.37
CA GLY A 306 -3.65 10.21 5.83
C GLY A 306 -2.81 11.05 4.88
N THR A 307 -2.87 12.37 5.02
CA THR A 307 -2.04 13.32 4.27
C THR A 307 -0.77 13.72 5.03
N GLN A 308 -0.48 13.10 6.18
CA GLN A 308 0.67 13.45 7.00
C GLN A 308 1.94 12.84 6.35
N PRO A 309 2.94 13.65 5.98
CA PRO A 309 4.16 13.11 5.40
C PRO A 309 4.97 12.34 6.45
N GLY A 310 5.49 11.18 6.07
CA GLY A 310 6.46 10.44 6.89
C GLY A 310 5.89 9.69 8.10
N VAL A 311 4.58 9.44 8.16
CA VAL A 311 3.98 8.57 9.18
C VAL A 311 3.50 7.28 8.50
N MET A 312 4.17 6.16 8.80
CA MET A 312 3.94 4.88 8.12
C MET A 312 3.74 3.73 9.12
N ILE A 313 3.07 2.67 8.70
CA ILE A 313 2.98 1.41 9.45
C ILE A 313 4.08 0.41 9.07
N TYR A 314 4.39 -0.46 10.02
CA TYR A 314 5.20 -1.65 9.77
C TYR A 314 4.35 -2.82 9.28
N PHE A 315 3.33 -3.18 10.05
CA PHE A 315 2.43 -4.31 9.81
C PHE A 315 1.03 -3.80 9.44
N LEU A 316 0.46 -4.37 8.37
CA LEU A 316 -0.93 -4.16 7.97
C LEU A 316 -1.76 -5.36 8.48
N PRO A 317 -2.53 -5.21 9.58
CA PRO A 317 -3.17 -6.35 10.23
C PRO A 317 -4.37 -6.85 9.42
N MET A 318 -4.43 -8.16 9.18
CA MET A 318 -5.46 -8.80 8.35
C MET A 318 -6.57 -9.47 9.18
N GLY A 319 -6.33 -9.56 10.49
CA GLY A 319 -7.23 -10.21 11.43
C GLY A 319 -8.56 -9.50 11.66
N PRO A 320 -9.47 -10.19 12.36
CA PRO A 320 -10.77 -9.65 12.73
C PRO A 320 -10.67 -8.63 13.85
N GLY A 321 -11.40 -7.53 13.74
CA GLY A 321 -11.42 -6.46 14.74
C GLY A 321 -10.04 -5.89 15.03
N ARG A 322 -9.20 -5.72 14.01
CA ARG A 322 -7.85 -5.14 14.12
C ARG A 322 -7.85 -3.68 13.70
N SER A 323 -6.82 -2.93 14.09
CA SER A 323 -6.64 -1.53 13.69
C SER A 323 -5.17 -1.29 13.38
N LYS A 324 -4.89 -0.43 12.38
CA LYS A 324 -3.52 -0.05 12.03
C LYS A 324 -2.85 0.74 13.15
N SER A 325 -3.63 1.47 13.96
CA SER A 325 -3.14 2.26 15.11
C SER A 325 -2.45 1.43 16.20
N ILE A 326 -2.74 0.14 16.28
CA ILE A 326 -2.23 -0.79 17.30
C ILE A 326 -1.69 -2.10 16.69
N SER A 327 -1.36 -2.09 15.40
CA SER A 327 -0.74 -3.26 14.73
C SER A 327 0.58 -3.61 15.41
N GLY A 328 1.05 -4.86 15.32
CA GLY A 328 2.31 -5.26 15.96
C GLY A 328 2.33 -5.27 17.49
N GLY A 329 1.23 -4.90 18.17
CA GLY A 329 1.12 -4.94 19.63
C GLY A 329 1.12 -6.37 20.19
N HIS A 330 1.80 -6.60 21.31
CA HIS A 330 1.82 -7.89 22.00
C HIS A 330 0.42 -8.25 22.54
N PRO A 331 -0.02 -9.52 22.49
CA PRO A 331 -1.35 -9.95 22.98
C PRO A 331 -1.66 -9.59 24.43
N SER A 332 -0.64 -9.33 25.25
CA SER A 332 -0.77 -9.04 26.69
C SER A 332 -1.07 -7.57 27.02
N GLY A 333 -1.23 -6.68 26.02
CA GLY A 333 -1.48 -5.25 26.26
C GLY A 333 -0.29 -4.48 26.87
N LEU A 334 0.89 -5.11 26.94
CA LEU A 334 2.14 -4.41 27.24
C LEU A 334 2.51 -3.50 26.06
N PRO A 335 3.11 -2.32 26.30
CA PRO A 335 3.51 -1.42 25.22
C PRO A 335 4.38 -2.19 24.20
N PRO A 336 4.17 -1.97 22.89
CA PRO A 336 4.90 -2.69 21.87
C PRO A 336 6.40 -2.53 22.14
N LYS A 337 7.11 -3.65 22.32
CA LYS A 337 8.50 -3.66 21.89
C LYS A 337 8.39 -3.54 20.39
N ASN A 338 8.66 -2.34 19.88
CA ASN A 338 8.68 -1.99 18.47
C ASN A 338 9.00 -3.18 17.53
N PRO A 339 8.35 -3.27 16.37
CA PRO A 339 7.46 -2.27 15.76
C PRO A 339 5.96 -2.51 16.00
N GLY A 340 5.20 -1.45 16.29
CA GLY A 340 3.73 -1.52 16.34
C GLY A 340 3.03 -0.17 16.20
N GLY A 341 1.88 -0.16 15.52
CA GLY A 341 1.10 1.04 15.22
C GLY A 341 1.68 1.91 14.11
N TRP A 342 1.24 3.16 14.08
CA TRP A 342 1.88 4.22 13.29
C TRP A 342 3.21 4.61 13.92
N GLY A 343 4.25 4.75 13.10
CA GLY A 343 5.51 5.32 13.56
C GLY A 343 5.42 6.83 13.80
N GLY A 344 6.53 7.41 14.23
CA GLY A 344 6.72 8.86 14.34
C GLY A 344 7.70 9.40 13.29
N PRO A 345 7.58 10.69 12.90
CA PRO A 345 8.37 11.27 11.82
C PRO A 345 9.86 11.41 12.13
N ASN A 346 10.25 11.45 13.42
CA ASN A 346 11.61 11.80 13.86
C ASN A 346 12.28 10.75 14.77
N ASP A 347 11.57 9.70 15.15
CA ASP A 347 12.00 8.73 16.16
C ASP A 347 11.76 7.28 15.73
N THR A 348 11.22 7.05 14.53
CA THR A 348 10.94 5.73 13.98
C THR A 348 11.78 5.48 12.73
N PHE A 349 12.71 4.53 12.82
CA PHE A 349 13.69 4.22 11.79
C PHE A 349 13.66 2.74 11.38
N TRP A 350 12.46 2.18 11.27
CA TRP A 350 12.27 0.80 10.84
C TRP A 350 12.59 0.61 9.35
N CYS A 351 12.85 -0.63 8.92
CA CYS A 351 13.03 -0.94 7.49
C CYS A 351 11.85 -0.47 6.62
N CYS A 352 10.62 -0.59 7.13
CA CYS A 352 9.38 -0.19 6.45
C CYS A 352 9.28 1.31 6.16
N TYR A 353 9.98 2.16 6.91
CA TYR A 353 10.06 3.59 6.59
C TYR A 353 10.89 3.81 5.33
N GLY A 354 12.02 3.11 5.18
CA GLY A 354 12.83 3.17 3.98
C GLY A 354 12.07 2.73 2.74
N THR A 355 11.47 1.54 2.78
CA THR A 355 10.69 1.01 1.65
C THR A 355 9.39 1.77 1.41
N GLY A 356 8.76 2.31 2.45
CA GLY A 356 7.58 3.14 2.33
C GLY A 356 7.88 4.42 1.54
N ILE A 357 8.95 5.14 1.87
CA ILE A 357 9.38 6.32 1.11
C ILE A 357 9.68 5.96 -0.36
N GLU A 358 10.43 4.88 -0.60
CA GLU A 358 10.71 4.39 -1.96
C GLU A 358 9.43 3.97 -2.72
N SER A 359 8.38 3.52 -2.03
CA SER A 359 7.12 3.12 -2.66
C SER A 359 6.36 4.32 -3.19
N PHE A 360 6.25 5.38 -2.39
CA PHE A 360 5.50 6.58 -2.76
C PHE A 360 6.26 7.48 -3.75
N SER A 361 7.59 7.39 -3.84
CA SER A 361 8.38 8.12 -4.83
C SER A 361 8.28 7.54 -6.25
N LYS A 362 7.76 6.32 -6.41
CA LYS A 362 7.75 5.58 -7.70
C LYS A 362 6.39 5.13 -8.21
N LEU A 363 5.30 5.75 -7.75
CA LEU A 363 3.93 5.36 -8.14
C LEU A 363 3.69 5.28 -9.66
N GLY A 364 4.49 5.99 -10.47
CA GLY A 364 4.43 5.98 -11.93
C GLY A 364 5.22 4.88 -12.65
N ASP A 365 6.10 4.13 -11.96
CA ASP A 365 7.15 3.28 -12.58
C ASP A 365 6.66 1.99 -13.27
N THR A 366 5.37 1.68 -13.09
CA THR A 366 4.71 0.44 -13.51
C THR A 366 3.37 0.74 -14.21
N ILE A 367 3.10 1.99 -14.56
CA ILE A 367 1.92 2.34 -15.38
C ILE A 367 2.13 1.94 -16.83
N TYR A 368 3.31 2.22 -17.37
CA TYR A 368 3.66 2.05 -18.78
C TYR A 368 4.91 1.18 -18.96
N PHE A 369 4.89 0.30 -19.96
CA PHE A 369 6.07 -0.47 -20.37
C PHE A 369 6.30 -0.31 -21.87
N LEU A 370 7.53 0.02 -22.24
CA LEU A 370 7.95 0.13 -23.62
C LEU A 370 8.43 -1.22 -24.14
N GLU A 371 8.08 -1.51 -25.39
CA GLU A 371 8.59 -2.63 -26.15
C GLU A 371 9.30 -2.10 -27.39
N GLU A 372 10.56 -2.51 -27.56
CA GLU A 372 11.35 -2.24 -28.75
C GLU A 372 10.97 -3.21 -29.87
N GLY A 373 10.97 -2.71 -31.11
CA GLY A 373 10.66 -3.47 -32.31
C GLY A 373 10.60 -2.55 -33.53
N GLU A 374 10.37 -3.11 -34.72
CA GLU A 374 10.18 -2.32 -35.95
C GLU A 374 9.03 -1.30 -35.80
N VAL A 375 7.98 -1.72 -35.11
CA VAL A 375 6.88 -0.85 -34.65
C VAL A 375 7.02 -0.69 -33.14
N PRO A 376 7.26 0.53 -32.64
CA PRO A 376 7.41 0.76 -31.20
C PRO A 376 6.12 0.39 -30.47
N GLY A 377 6.27 -0.34 -29.36
CA GLY A 377 5.17 -0.84 -28.54
C GLY A 377 5.05 -0.12 -27.19
N LEU A 378 3.82 0.13 -26.76
CA LEU A 378 3.47 0.63 -25.45
C LEU A 378 2.45 -0.30 -24.80
N TYR A 379 2.79 -0.85 -23.64
CA TYR A 379 1.86 -1.56 -22.76
C TYR A 379 1.39 -0.61 -21.67
N ILE A 380 0.08 -0.41 -21.58
CA ILE A 380 -0.58 0.31 -20.49
C ILE A 380 -1.06 -0.73 -19.49
N ALA A 381 -0.25 -0.93 -18.44
CA ALA A 381 -0.43 -1.98 -17.45
C ALA A 381 -1.30 -1.55 -16.26
N GLN A 382 -1.40 -0.25 -15.97
CA GLN A 382 -2.23 0.25 -14.86
C GLN A 382 -3.13 1.41 -15.33
N HIS A 383 -4.39 1.42 -14.87
CA HIS A 383 -5.37 2.46 -15.18
C HIS A 383 -5.31 3.60 -14.17
N ILE A 384 -4.13 4.23 -14.06
CA ILE A 384 -3.89 5.33 -13.13
C ILE A 384 -3.83 6.65 -13.92
N PRO A 385 -4.61 7.68 -13.52
CA PRO A 385 -4.57 8.99 -14.17
C PRO A 385 -3.14 9.51 -14.28
N SER A 386 -2.68 9.77 -15.51
CA SER A 386 -1.28 10.11 -15.78
C SER A 386 -1.12 10.70 -17.18
N THR A 387 0.00 11.38 -17.40
CA THR A 387 0.44 11.83 -18.73
C THR A 387 1.80 11.21 -19.01
N PHE A 388 1.94 10.58 -20.17
CA PHE A 388 3.16 9.93 -20.61
C PHE A 388 3.65 10.55 -21.92
N ASP A 389 4.85 11.11 -21.89
CA ASP A 389 5.53 11.68 -23.05
C ASP A 389 6.34 10.60 -23.77
N TRP A 390 5.75 9.97 -24.77
CA TRP A 390 6.38 8.88 -25.54
C TRP A 390 7.24 9.43 -26.67
N LYS A 391 8.41 9.95 -26.30
CA LYS A 391 9.35 10.62 -27.22
C LYS A 391 9.75 9.75 -28.42
N ALA A 392 10.00 8.46 -28.22
CA ALA A 392 10.45 7.55 -29.28
C ALA A 392 9.41 7.36 -30.41
N ALA A 393 8.12 7.46 -30.11
CA ALA A 393 7.05 7.37 -31.11
C ALA A 393 6.52 8.75 -31.56
N GLY A 394 6.99 9.85 -30.95
CA GLY A 394 6.44 11.18 -31.18
C GLY A 394 5.00 11.31 -30.68
N LEU A 395 4.64 10.64 -29.58
CA LEU A 395 3.26 10.60 -29.06
C LEU A 395 3.17 11.10 -27.61
N THR A 396 2.01 11.63 -27.24
CA THR A 396 1.63 11.86 -25.84
C THR A 396 0.41 11.03 -25.51
N VAL A 397 0.45 10.33 -24.37
CA VAL A 397 -0.66 9.50 -23.89
C VAL A 397 -1.16 10.10 -22.58
N VAL A 398 -2.44 10.46 -22.53
CA VAL A 398 -3.11 10.98 -21.35
C VAL A 398 -4.18 9.98 -20.92
N GLN A 399 -4.03 9.46 -19.70
CA GLN A 399 -5.03 8.60 -19.08
C GLN A 399 -5.85 9.39 -18.06
N GLN A 400 -7.16 9.19 -18.10
CA GLN A 400 -8.12 9.64 -17.11
C GLN A 400 -8.97 8.46 -16.67
N ALA A 401 -9.28 8.39 -15.38
CA ALA A 401 -10.20 7.39 -14.83
C ALA A 401 -11.31 8.13 -14.08
N LYS A 402 -12.57 7.77 -14.34
CA LYS A 402 -13.71 8.34 -13.61
C LYS A 402 -13.60 7.92 -12.15
N PRO A 403 -13.73 8.85 -11.17
CA PRO A 403 -13.85 8.49 -9.77
C PRO A 403 -15.00 7.51 -9.57
N LEU A 404 -14.70 6.38 -8.93
CA LEU A 404 -15.62 5.26 -8.80
C LEU A 404 -16.53 5.44 -7.57
N LEU A 405 -17.82 5.20 -7.75
CA LEU A 405 -18.82 5.12 -6.69
C LEU A 405 -19.29 3.67 -6.48
N SER A 406 -19.76 3.34 -5.28
CA SER A 406 -20.30 2.01 -4.96
C SER A 406 -21.53 1.63 -5.81
N THR A 407 -22.22 2.62 -6.39
CA THR A 407 -23.36 2.44 -7.29
C THR A 407 -23.00 2.41 -8.77
N ASP A 408 -21.75 2.68 -9.13
CA ASP A 408 -21.33 2.68 -10.53
C ASP A 408 -21.29 1.23 -11.05
N PRO A 409 -21.96 0.91 -12.17
CA PRO A 409 -21.90 -0.42 -12.77
C PRO A 409 -20.63 -0.68 -13.58
N TYR A 410 -19.90 0.39 -13.94
CA TYR A 410 -18.68 0.33 -14.75
C TYR A 410 -17.58 1.22 -14.17
N PHE A 411 -16.34 0.72 -14.23
CA PHE A 411 -15.14 1.52 -14.10
C PHE A 411 -14.76 2.07 -15.49
N GLU A 412 -14.81 3.40 -15.64
CA GLU A 412 -14.58 4.07 -16.91
C GLU A 412 -13.17 4.69 -16.99
N VAL A 413 -12.45 4.37 -18.05
CA VAL A 413 -11.10 4.87 -18.34
C VAL A 413 -11.08 5.46 -19.73
N THR A 414 -10.56 6.68 -19.85
CA THR A 414 -10.33 7.36 -21.13
C THR A 414 -8.83 7.49 -21.35
N ILE A 415 -8.37 7.08 -22.52
CA ILE A 415 -6.99 7.16 -22.97
C ILE A 415 -6.96 8.00 -24.23
N SER A 416 -6.49 9.23 -24.11
CA SER A 416 -6.26 10.13 -25.24
C SER A 416 -4.82 10.00 -25.70
N ILE A 417 -4.62 9.77 -26.99
CA ILE A 417 -3.30 9.71 -27.61
C ILE A 417 -3.26 10.86 -28.60
N SER A 418 -2.16 11.63 -28.60
CA SER A 418 -1.96 12.75 -29.52
C SER A 418 -0.56 12.74 -30.12
N ALA A 419 -0.45 13.17 -31.37
CA ALA A 419 0.82 13.26 -32.09
C ALA A 419 1.57 14.55 -31.76
N LYS A 420 2.89 14.41 -31.53
CA LYS A 420 3.85 15.51 -31.45
C LYS A 420 4.73 15.50 -32.70
N GLY A 421 4.30 16.24 -33.72
CA GLY A 421 5.03 16.33 -35.00
C GLY A 421 4.92 15.03 -35.81
N ASP A 422 6.04 14.55 -36.32
CA ASP A 422 6.10 13.36 -37.20
C ASP A 422 6.00 12.05 -36.39
N ALA A 423 4.79 11.77 -35.90
CA ALA A 423 4.46 10.52 -35.21
C ALA A 423 4.67 9.30 -36.13
N GLN A 424 5.13 8.20 -35.54
CA GLN A 424 5.31 6.94 -36.25
C GLN A 424 4.12 5.99 -35.97
N PRO A 425 3.86 5.00 -36.85
CA PRO A 425 2.98 3.90 -36.50
C PRO A 425 3.45 3.25 -35.20
N ALA A 426 2.53 3.02 -34.27
CA ALA A 426 2.85 2.49 -32.96
C ALA A 426 1.80 1.49 -32.48
N LYS A 427 2.25 0.52 -31.69
CA LYS A 427 1.40 -0.50 -31.07
C LYS A 427 1.07 -0.08 -29.64
N VAL A 428 -0.21 0.06 -29.32
CA VAL A 428 -0.68 0.34 -27.95
C VAL A 428 -1.49 -0.86 -27.47
N SER A 429 -1.05 -1.44 -26.35
CA SER A 429 -1.65 -2.62 -25.72
C SER A 429 -2.19 -2.21 -24.35
N VAL A 430 -3.50 -2.26 -24.16
CA VAL A 430 -4.14 -1.82 -22.91
C VAL A 430 -4.67 -3.02 -22.14
N ARG A 431 -4.31 -3.12 -20.86
CA ARG A 431 -4.73 -4.23 -20.00
C ARG A 431 -6.25 -4.29 -19.90
N ILE A 432 -6.80 -5.50 -20.01
CA ILE A 432 -8.16 -5.84 -19.61
C ILE A 432 -8.07 -6.61 -18.29
N PRO A 433 -8.42 -5.99 -17.14
CA PRO A 433 -8.20 -6.61 -15.82
C PRO A 433 -8.88 -7.98 -15.67
N SER A 434 -8.27 -8.93 -14.95
CA SER A 434 -8.91 -10.26 -14.77
C SER A 434 -10.18 -10.23 -13.90
N TRP A 435 -10.35 -9.20 -13.06
CA TRP A 435 -11.53 -9.08 -12.20
C TRP A 435 -12.79 -8.62 -12.94
N THR A 436 -12.69 -8.16 -14.19
CA THR A 436 -13.84 -7.68 -14.97
C THR A 436 -14.51 -8.80 -15.77
N SER A 437 -15.78 -8.62 -16.12
CA SER A 437 -16.50 -9.50 -17.04
C SER A 437 -16.39 -8.97 -18.47
N THR A 438 -16.00 -9.81 -19.43
CA THR A 438 -15.92 -9.41 -20.85
C THR A 438 -17.26 -9.37 -21.56
N ALA A 439 -18.30 -10.02 -21.01
CA ALA A 439 -19.62 -10.06 -21.64
C ALA A 439 -20.21 -8.64 -21.80
N ASP A 440 -20.00 -7.79 -20.78
CA ASP A 440 -20.56 -6.44 -20.72
C ASP A 440 -19.49 -5.33 -20.81
N ALA A 441 -18.22 -5.71 -20.99
CA ALA A 441 -17.16 -4.74 -21.19
C ALA A 441 -17.27 -4.07 -22.56
N MET A 442 -16.93 -2.78 -22.61
CA MET A 442 -16.95 -2.02 -23.85
C MET A 442 -15.64 -1.26 -24.06
N ALA A 443 -15.18 -1.27 -25.30
CA ALA A 443 -14.10 -0.42 -25.77
C ALA A 443 -14.56 0.32 -27.02
N THR A 444 -14.31 1.63 -27.09
CA THR A 444 -14.55 2.43 -28.28
C THR A 444 -13.33 3.25 -28.64
N LEU A 445 -13.00 3.29 -29.93
CA LEU A 445 -11.96 4.17 -30.48
C LEU A 445 -12.64 5.22 -31.34
N ASN A 446 -12.54 6.50 -30.97
CA ASN A 446 -13.20 7.62 -31.63
C ASN A 446 -14.71 7.37 -31.84
N GLY A 447 -15.37 6.81 -30.82
CA GLY A 447 -16.80 6.46 -30.85
C GLY A 447 -17.14 5.16 -31.59
N LYS A 448 -16.19 4.50 -32.27
CA LYS A 448 -16.41 3.21 -32.92
C LYS A 448 -16.12 2.06 -31.97
N LYS A 449 -17.09 1.16 -31.76
CA LYS A 449 -16.93 -0.04 -30.92
C LYS A 449 -15.82 -0.96 -31.46
N LEU A 450 -15.00 -1.46 -30.54
CA LEU A 450 -13.95 -2.45 -30.77
C LEU A 450 -14.38 -3.83 -30.26
N ASN A 451 -13.77 -4.88 -30.82
CA ASN A 451 -13.88 -6.22 -30.27
C ASN A 451 -12.88 -6.36 -29.13
N LEU A 452 -13.38 -6.73 -27.94
CA LEU A 452 -12.56 -6.98 -26.78
C LEU A 452 -11.96 -8.38 -26.79
N THR A 453 -10.78 -8.50 -26.20
CA THR A 453 -10.15 -9.77 -25.83
C THR A 453 -10.77 -10.32 -24.55
N SER A 454 -10.37 -11.53 -24.14
CA SER A 454 -10.76 -12.10 -22.85
C SER A 454 -10.26 -11.26 -21.67
N ALA A 455 -10.91 -11.38 -20.51
CA ALA A 455 -10.42 -10.79 -19.26
C ALA A 455 -9.09 -11.43 -18.89
N GLY A 456 -8.14 -10.65 -18.39
CA GLY A 456 -6.79 -11.14 -18.16
C GLY A 456 -5.91 -11.15 -19.41
N ASP A 457 -6.22 -10.32 -20.41
CA ASP A 457 -5.43 -10.16 -21.65
C ASP A 457 -5.27 -8.66 -22.01
N PHE A 458 -4.61 -8.35 -23.13
CA PHE A 458 -4.39 -7.00 -23.63
C PHE A 458 -5.19 -6.72 -24.92
N LEU A 459 -5.96 -5.62 -24.90
CA LEU A 459 -6.48 -5.02 -26.13
C LEU A 459 -5.35 -4.32 -26.87
N THR A 460 -4.91 -4.91 -27.97
CA THR A 460 -3.78 -4.41 -28.75
C THR A 460 -4.23 -3.76 -30.06
N LEU A 461 -3.82 -2.51 -30.28
CA LEU A 461 -4.12 -1.72 -31.47
C LEU A 461 -2.82 -1.20 -32.08
N THR A 462 -2.65 -1.39 -33.39
CA THR A 462 -1.50 -0.87 -34.13
C THR A 462 -1.98 0.05 -35.23
N LYS A 463 -1.57 1.32 -35.17
CA LYS A 463 -1.91 2.32 -36.19
C LYS A 463 -0.95 3.51 -36.12
N LEU A 464 -1.05 4.39 -37.10
CA LEU A 464 -0.55 5.75 -36.98
C LEU A 464 -1.53 6.54 -36.10
N TRP A 465 -1.10 6.88 -34.89
CA TRP A 465 -1.93 7.58 -33.92
C TRP A 465 -1.97 9.09 -34.24
N GLY A 466 -3.18 9.66 -34.16
CA GLY A 466 -3.43 11.11 -34.27
C GLY A 466 -4.05 11.60 -32.97
N ASP A 467 -5.04 12.49 -33.03
CA ASP A 467 -5.89 12.87 -31.87
C ASP A 467 -6.95 11.81 -31.61
N ASP A 468 -6.51 10.62 -31.20
CA ASP A 468 -7.35 9.46 -30.97
C ASP A 468 -7.75 9.33 -29.50
N THR A 469 -8.99 8.93 -29.26
CA THR A 469 -9.53 8.67 -27.91
C THR A 469 -10.05 7.24 -27.82
N LEU A 470 -9.44 6.46 -26.92
CA LEU A 470 -9.89 5.14 -26.52
C LEU A 470 -10.65 5.25 -25.21
N VAL A 471 -11.94 4.89 -25.20
CA VAL A 471 -12.78 4.83 -23.99
C VAL A 471 -13.03 3.37 -23.65
N LEU A 472 -12.75 2.99 -22.41
CA LEU A 472 -12.91 1.66 -21.84
C LEU A 472 -13.93 1.72 -20.70
N GLN A 473 -14.88 0.80 -20.71
CA GLN A 473 -15.85 0.62 -19.63
C GLN A 473 -15.79 -0.83 -19.17
N PHE A 474 -15.30 -1.02 -17.94
CA PHE A 474 -15.12 -2.33 -17.33
C PHE A 474 -16.25 -2.59 -16.32
N PRO A 475 -17.09 -3.62 -16.52
CA PRO A 475 -18.04 -4.05 -15.52
C PRO A 475 -17.32 -4.30 -14.20
N ILE A 476 -17.83 -3.69 -13.14
CA ILE A 476 -17.22 -3.77 -11.81
C ILE A 476 -18.29 -4.23 -10.82
N ASN A 477 -18.00 -5.34 -10.16
CA ASN A 477 -18.94 -6.00 -9.27
C ASN A 477 -18.25 -6.37 -7.96
N LEU A 478 -19.07 -6.64 -6.94
CA LEU A 478 -18.63 -7.30 -5.74
C LEU A 478 -18.24 -8.75 -6.06
N ARG A 479 -17.13 -9.20 -5.48
CA ARG A 479 -16.67 -10.57 -5.53
C ARG A 479 -16.16 -10.98 -4.17
N THR A 480 -16.11 -12.29 -3.93
CA THR A 480 -15.53 -12.84 -2.71
C THR A 480 -14.31 -13.68 -3.04
N GLU A 481 -13.38 -13.78 -2.10
CA GLU A 481 -12.15 -14.57 -2.25
C GLU A 481 -11.92 -15.37 -0.96
N ALA A 482 -11.92 -16.70 -1.07
CA ALA A 482 -11.66 -17.57 0.06
C ALA A 482 -10.25 -17.35 0.62
N ILE A 483 -10.13 -17.39 1.94
CA ILE A 483 -8.82 -17.41 2.61
C ILE A 483 -8.02 -18.62 2.13
N LYS A 484 -6.69 -18.47 2.00
CA LYS A 484 -5.81 -19.57 1.60
C LYS A 484 -5.62 -20.52 2.79
N ASP A 485 -6.63 -21.33 3.07
CA ASP A 485 -6.60 -22.35 4.11
C ASP A 485 -7.28 -23.61 3.58
N ASP A 486 -6.63 -24.77 3.71
CA ASP A 486 -7.15 -26.04 3.18
C ASP A 486 -8.00 -26.83 4.18
N ARG A 487 -8.14 -26.34 5.41
CA ARG A 487 -8.99 -26.95 6.44
C ARG A 487 -10.47 -26.73 6.12
N PRO A 488 -11.28 -27.80 6.01
CA PRO A 488 -12.71 -27.68 5.67
C PRO A 488 -13.51 -26.79 6.62
N GLU A 489 -13.18 -26.76 7.91
CA GLU A 489 -13.86 -25.94 8.91
C GLU A 489 -13.72 -24.43 8.68
N TYR A 490 -12.79 -24.01 7.83
CA TYR A 490 -12.55 -22.60 7.49
C TYR A 490 -12.96 -22.23 6.06
N ALA A 491 -13.59 -23.15 5.31
CA ALA A 491 -13.99 -22.93 3.92
C ALA A 491 -14.96 -21.75 3.72
N SER A 492 -15.69 -21.35 4.77
CA SER A 492 -16.62 -20.22 4.72
C SER A 492 -15.95 -18.87 4.96
N ILE A 493 -14.66 -18.82 5.30
CA ILE A 493 -13.95 -17.56 5.55
C ILE A 493 -13.51 -16.93 4.23
N GLN A 494 -14.06 -15.75 3.92
CA GLN A 494 -13.82 -15.06 2.65
C GLN A 494 -13.60 -13.56 2.85
N ALA A 495 -12.76 -12.97 2.01
CA ALA A 495 -12.63 -11.53 1.85
C ALA A 495 -13.63 -11.02 0.80
N VAL A 496 -14.00 -9.74 0.87
CA VAL A 496 -14.92 -9.08 -0.08
C VAL A 496 -14.16 -8.02 -0.86
N LEU A 497 -14.28 -8.03 -2.19
CA LEU A 497 -13.61 -7.09 -3.08
C LEU A 497 -14.61 -6.43 -4.04
N PHE A 498 -14.36 -5.17 -4.40
CA PHE A 498 -15.07 -4.45 -5.46
C PHE A 498 -14.08 -4.07 -6.56
N GLY A 499 -14.08 -4.83 -7.66
CA GLY A 499 -13.01 -4.81 -8.65
C GLY A 499 -11.64 -5.11 -8.02
N PRO A 500 -10.67 -4.17 -8.05
CA PRO A 500 -9.36 -4.33 -7.43
C PRO A 500 -9.33 -3.91 -5.94
N HIS A 501 -10.40 -3.31 -5.41
CA HIS A 501 -10.43 -2.78 -4.05
C HIS A 501 -10.85 -3.85 -3.04
N LEU A 502 -9.97 -4.17 -2.09
CA LEU A 502 -10.30 -4.98 -0.93
C LEU A 502 -11.11 -4.16 0.07
N LEU A 503 -12.30 -4.66 0.42
CA LEU A 503 -13.19 -4.04 1.38
C LEU A 503 -12.98 -4.65 2.77
N ALA A 504 -12.98 -3.80 3.79
CA ALA A 504 -12.90 -4.17 5.20
C ALA A 504 -14.10 -3.60 5.94
N GLY A 505 -14.67 -4.39 6.86
CA GLY A 505 -15.86 -4.01 7.61
C GLY A 505 -15.54 -3.39 8.96
N LEU A 506 -16.16 -2.27 9.29
CA LEU A 506 -15.98 -1.58 10.56
C LEU A 506 -16.53 -2.41 11.74
N THR A 507 -15.64 -2.95 12.58
CA THR A 507 -16.01 -3.84 13.68
C THR A 507 -14.87 -4.07 14.68
N HIS A 508 -15.19 -4.53 15.89
CA HIS A 508 -14.24 -4.84 16.97
C HIS A 508 -14.10 -6.36 17.25
N GLY A 509 -14.36 -7.24 16.26
CA GLY A 509 -14.14 -8.67 16.42
C GLY A 509 -14.62 -9.54 15.26
N ASN A 510 -14.56 -10.86 15.46
CA ASN A 510 -15.05 -11.88 14.54
C ASN A 510 -16.57 -11.82 14.42
N LYS A 511 -17.09 -11.66 13.20
CA LYS A 511 -18.53 -11.60 12.94
C LYS A 511 -18.89 -12.27 11.62
N THR A 512 -20.11 -12.81 11.58
CA THR A 512 -20.68 -13.55 10.46
C THR A 512 -21.51 -12.62 9.56
N ILE A 513 -21.34 -12.75 8.25
CA ILE A 513 -22.15 -12.08 7.23
C ILE A 513 -23.01 -13.14 6.53
N ASN A 514 -24.28 -12.81 6.25
CA ASN A 514 -25.15 -13.69 5.48
C ASN A 514 -24.86 -13.50 3.99
N ALA A 515 -24.46 -14.56 3.32
CA ALA A 515 -24.43 -14.64 1.86
C ALA A 515 -25.74 -15.29 1.39
N THR A 516 -26.39 -14.74 0.37
CA THR A 516 -27.48 -15.43 -0.33
C THR A 516 -26.95 -15.92 -1.68
N GLU A 517 -27.28 -17.16 -2.06
CA GLU A 517 -26.50 -17.95 -3.01
C GLU A 517 -26.29 -17.32 -4.39
N HIS A 518 -27.09 -16.37 -4.85
CA HIS A 518 -26.89 -15.77 -6.18
C HIS A 518 -27.33 -14.30 -6.28
N SER A 519 -27.29 -13.54 -5.19
CA SER A 519 -27.70 -12.12 -5.22
C SER A 519 -26.91 -11.25 -4.24
N ASN A 520 -26.62 -10.01 -4.64
CA ASN A 520 -26.08 -8.94 -3.78
C ASN A 520 -27.07 -8.53 -2.64
N ASP A 521 -28.09 -9.32 -2.30
CA ASP A 521 -29.14 -8.93 -1.35
C ASP A 521 -28.63 -8.79 0.09
N GLY A 522 -27.50 -9.44 0.40
CA GLY A 522 -26.74 -9.27 1.64
C GLY A 522 -25.70 -8.15 1.61
N LEU A 523 -25.29 -7.67 0.43
CA LEU A 523 -24.28 -6.62 0.23
C LEU A 523 -24.83 -5.53 -0.68
N THR A 524 -25.44 -4.50 -0.09
CA THR A 524 -26.07 -3.42 -0.85
C THR A 524 -25.13 -2.21 -0.93
N PRO A 525 -25.04 -1.52 -2.09
CA PRO A 525 -24.38 -0.22 -2.17
C PRO A 525 -24.92 0.73 -1.10
N GLY A 526 -24.03 1.41 -0.38
CA GLY A 526 -24.43 2.49 0.51
C GLY A 526 -24.75 3.73 -0.32
N MET A 527 -26.03 4.09 -0.47
CA MET A 527 -26.40 5.38 -1.08
C MET A 527 -26.22 6.49 -0.04
N TRP A 528 -25.20 7.33 -0.24
CA TRP A 528 -24.92 8.47 0.65
C TRP A 528 -24.78 9.73 -0.20
N GLU A 529 -25.62 10.75 0.04
CA GLU A 529 -25.89 11.90 -0.84
C GLU A 529 -24.72 12.89 -1.04
N ARG A 530 -23.52 12.63 -0.48
CA ARG A 530 -22.34 13.48 -0.67
C ARG A 530 -21.12 12.62 -0.91
N MET A 531 -20.27 13.01 -1.87
CA MET A 531 -18.94 12.42 -2.07
C MET A 531 -18.01 12.78 -0.91
N PRO A 532 -17.58 11.80 -0.11
CA PRO A 532 -16.83 12.12 1.08
C PRO A 532 -15.33 12.21 0.87
N VAL A 533 -14.66 12.93 1.76
CA VAL A 533 -13.20 12.85 1.89
C VAL A 533 -12.85 11.52 2.56
N ALA A 534 -11.71 10.93 2.20
CA ALA A 534 -11.17 9.75 2.88
C ALA A 534 -11.16 9.95 4.41
N GLY A 535 -11.32 8.86 5.17
CA GLY A 535 -11.53 8.90 6.62
C GLY A 535 -10.55 9.81 7.37
N SER A 536 -11.03 10.52 8.38
CA SER A 536 -10.21 11.39 9.23
C SER A 536 -9.53 10.61 10.35
N ASP A 537 -8.50 11.21 10.97
CA ASP A 537 -7.83 10.70 12.17
C ASP A 537 -8.77 10.60 13.41
N ALA A 538 -10.00 11.12 13.32
CA ALA A 538 -10.96 11.10 14.41
C ALA A 538 -11.75 9.77 14.41
N CYS A 539 -11.55 8.94 15.44
CA CYS A 539 -12.19 7.63 15.59
C CYS A 539 -13.71 7.65 15.30
N VAL A 540 -14.16 6.67 14.51
CA VAL A 540 -15.58 6.40 14.15
C VAL A 540 -16.54 6.39 15.35
N ARG A 541 -16.04 6.01 16.54
CA ARG A 541 -16.83 5.84 17.78
C ARG A 541 -17.53 7.12 18.29
N ALA A 542 -17.18 8.30 17.76
CA ALA A 542 -17.81 9.57 18.13
C ALA A 542 -18.80 10.10 17.08
N THR A 543 -18.99 9.40 15.96
CA THR A 543 -19.85 9.86 14.87
C THR A 543 -21.19 9.15 14.91
N ILE A 544 -22.27 9.94 14.94
CA ILE A 544 -23.65 9.47 14.83
C ILE A 544 -24.26 9.96 13.52
N VAL A 545 -25.12 9.15 12.93
CA VAL A 545 -25.97 9.50 11.79
C VAL A 545 -27.35 9.82 12.33
N VAL A 546 -28.01 10.83 11.79
CA VAL A 546 -29.40 11.16 12.13
C VAL A 546 -30.26 10.79 10.92
N ASP A 547 -31.07 9.74 11.08
CA ASP A 547 -31.98 9.27 10.03
C ASP A 547 -33.29 10.05 10.13
N THR A 548 -33.71 10.62 8.99
CA THR A 548 -34.82 11.57 8.77
C THR A 548 -34.60 12.98 9.35
N TYR A 549 -34.40 13.97 8.48
CA TYR A 549 -34.41 15.39 8.84
C TYR A 549 -35.03 16.22 7.73
N VAL A 550 -35.74 17.30 8.10
CA VAL A 550 -36.14 18.35 7.16
C VAL A 550 -35.03 19.40 7.18
N VAL A 551 -34.37 19.61 6.04
CA VAL A 551 -33.44 20.75 5.89
C VAL A 551 -34.26 21.97 5.52
N ASP A 552 -34.33 22.95 6.42
CA ASP A 552 -34.82 24.28 6.03
C ASP A 552 -33.69 25.01 5.27
N SER A 553 -33.75 24.96 3.95
CA SER A 553 -32.71 25.47 3.05
C SER A 553 -32.76 27.00 2.86
N THR A 554 -33.66 27.70 3.55
CA THR A 554 -33.84 29.16 3.42
C THR A 554 -32.67 29.98 3.96
N ALA A 555 -31.77 29.38 4.75
CA ALA A 555 -30.58 30.06 5.30
C ALA A 555 -29.33 29.97 4.40
N ALA A 556 -29.33 29.17 3.34
CA ALA A 556 -28.12 28.87 2.56
C ALA A 556 -27.68 29.98 1.58
N GLU A 557 -28.52 30.98 1.29
CA GLU A 557 -28.19 32.03 0.31
C GLU A 557 -27.30 33.17 0.85
N HIS A 558 -27.00 33.22 2.16
CA HIS A 558 -26.31 34.37 2.77
C HIS A 558 -25.07 34.03 3.60
N GLY A 559 -24.29 33.01 3.20
CA GLY A 559 -22.90 32.85 3.68
C GLY A 559 -22.69 32.65 5.19
N ALA A 560 -23.74 32.31 5.96
CA ALA A 560 -23.64 32.08 7.39
C ALA A 560 -24.64 31.02 7.87
N ALA A 561 -24.12 30.06 8.65
CA ALA A 561 -24.76 28.92 9.32
C ALA A 561 -25.00 27.64 8.50
N ALA A 562 -24.59 26.51 9.09
CA ALA A 562 -24.93 25.17 8.63
C ALA A 562 -26.45 24.95 8.73
N PRO A 563 -27.05 24.10 7.86
CA PRO A 563 -28.46 23.74 7.97
C PRO A 563 -28.75 23.14 9.35
N VAL A 564 -29.74 23.68 10.04
CA VAL A 564 -30.09 23.29 11.42
C VAL A 564 -30.99 22.07 11.41
N LEU A 565 -30.62 21.05 12.19
CA LEU A 565 -31.39 19.81 12.34
C LEU A 565 -32.75 20.10 13.02
N HIS A 566 -33.86 19.98 12.27
CA HIS A 566 -35.21 20.15 12.79
C HIS A 566 -36.16 19.07 12.28
N GLY A 567 -36.97 18.51 13.18
CA GLY A 567 -38.00 17.55 12.82
C GLY A 567 -38.48 16.67 13.99
N PRO A 568 -39.74 16.21 13.96
CA PRO A 568 -40.22 15.18 14.88
C PRO A 568 -39.71 13.80 14.46
N ASN A 569 -39.62 12.88 15.43
CA ASN A 569 -39.33 11.46 15.20
C ASN A 569 -38.00 11.16 14.50
N VAL A 570 -36.95 11.92 14.78
CA VAL A 570 -35.60 11.62 14.30
C VAL A 570 -35.04 10.41 15.04
N THR A 571 -34.27 9.58 14.34
CA THR A 571 -33.53 8.47 14.97
C THR A 571 -32.04 8.73 14.86
N ILE A 572 -31.30 8.30 15.88
CA ILE A 572 -29.85 8.51 15.95
C ILE A 572 -29.18 7.15 15.88
N ALA A 573 -28.29 6.94 14.91
CA ALA A 573 -27.62 5.67 14.67
C ALA A 573 -26.09 5.80 14.82
N PRO A 574 -25.39 4.80 15.38
CA PRO A 574 -23.93 4.76 15.31
C PRO A 574 -23.45 4.59 13.86
N PHE A 575 -22.43 5.35 13.46
CA PHE A 575 -21.90 5.33 12.09
C PHE A 575 -21.45 3.94 11.61
N ASP A 576 -20.84 3.12 12.47
CA ASP A 576 -20.35 1.77 12.13
C ASP A 576 -21.43 0.67 12.19
N ARG A 577 -22.68 1.02 12.54
CA ARG A 577 -23.77 0.06 12.78
C ARG A 577 -25.07 0.45 12.05
N PRO A 578 -25.06 0.44 10.70
CA PRO A 578 -26.24 0.77 9.91
C PRO A 578 -27.43 -0.11 10.29
N GLY A 579 -28.62 0.50 10.38
CA GLY A 579 -29.86 -0.19 10.77
C GLY A 579 -30.06 -0.37 12.28
N MET A 580 -29.13 0.09 13.12
CA MET A 580 -29.32 0.17 14.57
C MET A 580 -29.55 1.62 15.00
N ALA A 581 -30.37 1.85 16.03
CA ALA A 581 -30.52 3.19 16.61
C ALA A 581 -30.29 3.21 18.12
N ILE A 582 -29.92 4.38 18.61
CA ILE A 582 -29.75 4.72 20.02
C ILE A 582 -31.14 4.98 20.59
N THR A 583 -31.49 4.25 21.64
CA THR A 583 -32.73 4.43 22.38
C THR A 583 -32.64 5.60 23.37
N ASN A 584 -33.78 6.04 23.90
CA ASN A 584 -33.88 7.05 24.95
C ASN A 584 -33.14 6.66 26.25
N GLY A 585 -32.77 5.38 26.42
CA GLY A 585 -31.91 4.87 27.49
C GLY A 585 -30.41 4.83 27.15
N PHE A 586 -30.01 5.37 25.99
CA PHE A 586 -28.65 5.30 25.42
C PHE A 586 -28.15 3.87 25.15
N GLU A 587 -29.07 2.93 24.92
CA GLU A 587 -28.75 1.59 24.41
C GLU A 587 -28.85 1.55 22.88
N VAL A 588 -27.95 0.84 22.21
CA VAL A 588 -28.01 0.62 20.75
C VAL A 588 -28.82 -0.64 20.47
N LYS A 589 -29.92 -0.53 19.74
CA LYS A 589 -30.80 -1.67 19.39
C LYS A 589 -31.03 -1.79 17.89
N LEU A 590 -31.16 -3.04 17.44
CA LEU A 590 -31.63 -3.39 16.10
C LEU A 590 -33.16 -3.32 16.08
N HIS A 591 -33.75 -2.73 15.03
CA HIS A 591 -35.21 -2.49 14.94
C HIS A 591 -35.81 -1.83 16.19
N PRO A 592 -35.32 -0.65 16.60
CA PRO A 592 -35.85 -0.02 17.79
C PRO A 592 -37.29 0.45 17.56
N GLY A 593 -38.12 0.27 18.59
CA GLY A 593 -39.49 0.78 18.60
C GLY A 593 -39.53 2.30 18.86
N PRO A 594 -40.68 2.84 19.31
CA PRO A 594 -40.84 4.26 19.60
C PRO A 594 -39.80 4.84 20.58
N GLU A 595 -39.17 4.00 21.38
CA GLU A 595 -38.11 4.35 22.33
C GLU A 595 -36.80 4.83 21.70
N ALA A 596 -36.63 4.80 20.38
CA ALA A 596 -35.48 5.44 19.70
C ALA A 596 -35.83 6.75 18.99
N LEU A 597 -37.06 7.22 19.12
CA LEU A 597 -37.48 8.49 18.54
C LEU A 597 -37.05 9.66 19.42
N PHE A 598 -36.49 10.68 18.78
CA PHE A 598 -36.19 11.98 19.36
C PHE A 598 -36.91 13.08 18.57
N ASN A 599 -37.23 14.20 19.20
CA ASN A 599 -37.62 15.41 18.50
C ASN A 599 -36.42 16.35 18.48
N ALA A 600 -35.95 16.72 17.30
CA ALA A 600 -34.92 17.74 17.12
C ALA A 600 -35.60 19.11 17.08
N VAL A 601 -35.41 19.89 18.14
CA VAL A 601 -36.01 21.22 18.30
C VAL A 601 -34.92 22.30 18.35
N PRO A 602 -35.25 23.58 18.04
CA PRO A 602 -34.33 24.69 18.28
C PRO A 602 -33.78 24.66 19.72
N GLY A 603 -32.49 24.94 19.88
CA GLY A 603 -31.84 24.80 21.17
C GLY A 603 -32.52 25.64 22.24
N LEU A 604 -32.70 25.04 23.41
CA LEU A 604 -33.41 25.65 24.53
C LEU A 604 -32.70 26.90 25.08
N ASP A 605 -31.42 27.08 24.76
CA ASP A 605 -30.63 28.27 25.09
C ASP A 605 -30.96 29.50 24.24
N GLY A 606 -31.70 29.33 23.14
CA GLY A 606 -32.10 30.39 22.22
C GLY A 606 -30.97 30.92 21.33
N LEU A 607 -29.81 30.25 21.28
CA LEU A 607 -28.71 30.63 20.40
C LEU A 607 -29.02 30.23 18.95
N PRO A 608 -28.72 31.08 17.94
CA PRO A 608 -28.89 30.71 16.54
C PRO A 608 -28.07 29.46 16.17
N GLY A 609 -28.73 28.46 15.57
CA GLY A 609 -28.09 27.22 15.13
C GLY A 609 -27.82 26.17 16.22
N SER A 610 -28.25 26.41 17.46
CA SER A 610 -28.26 25.37 18.49
C SER A 610 -29.46 24.42 18.32
N VAL A 611 -29.28 23.16 18.70
CA VAL A 611 -30.32 22.13 18.66
C VAL A 611 -30.44 21.44 20.01
N SER A 612 -31.66 21.08 20.40
CA SER A 612 -31.94 20.25 21.57
C SER A 612 -32.65 18.98 21.12
N LEU A 613 -32.26 17.85 21.72
CA LEU A 613 -32.82 16.53 21.41
C LEU A 613 -33.77 16.12 22.54
N GLU A 614 -35.06 16.25 22.29
CA GLU A 614 -36.12 15.80 23.20
C GLU A 614 -36.40 14.31 22.99
N LEU A 615 -36.69 13.57 24.06
CA LEU A 615 -37.09 12.17 23.97
C LEU A 615 -38.54 12.06 23.47
N GLY A 616 -38.78 11.36 22.36
CA GLY A 616 -40.12 11.18 21.78
C GLY A 616 -41.10 10.48 22.71
N THR A 617 -40.63 9.55 23.54
CA THR A 617 -41.46 8.84 24.54
C THR A 617 -41.72 9.64 25.82
N ARG A 618 -40.95 10.71 26.05
CA ARG A 618 -41.00 11.52 27.29
C ARG A 618 -40.87 13.01 26.97
N PRO A 619 -41.96 13.66 26.54
CA PRO A 619 -41.98 15.11 26.31
C PRO A 619 -41.53 15.90 27.54
N GLY A 620 -40.73 16.93 27.33
CA GLY A 620 -40.10 17.75 28.38
C GLY A 620 -38.79 17.19 28.93
N CYS A 621 -38.33 16.02 28.45
CA CYS A 621 -37.04 15.43 28.80
C CYS A 621 -36.08 15.48 27.61
N PHE A 622 -34.86 15.96 27.86
CA PHE A 622 -33.85 16.23 26.83
C PHE A 622 -32.54 15.50 27.12
N VAL A 623 -31.80 15.22 26.06
CA VAL A 623 -30.37 14.88 26.16
C VAL A 623 -29.65 16.10 26.72
N ARG A 624 -28.82 15.91 27.75
CA ARG A 624 -28.02 16.97 28.37
C ARG A 624 -26.57 16.53 28.58
N ALA A 625 -25.67 17.48 28.43
CA ALA A 625 -24.29 17.35 28.90
C ALA A 625 -24.24 17.41 30.44
N PRO A 626 -23.31 16.69 31.09
CA PRO A 626 -23.07 16.84 32.52
C PRO A 626 -22.48 18.22 32.86
N ALA A 627 -22.73 18.69 34.08
CA ALA A 627 -22.21 19.97 34.55
C ALA A 627 -20.67 19.92 34.67
N GLY A 628 -19.97 20.87 34.05
CA GLY A 628 -18.50 20.95 34.09
C GLY A 628 -17.79 19.87 33.25
N TYR A 629 -18.41 19.43 32.16
CA TYR A 629 -18.00 18.27 31.37
C TYR A 629 -16.48 18.19 31.07
N SER A 630 -15.94 16.98 31.19
CA SER A 630 -14.59 16.58 30.81
C SER A 630 -14.63 15.40 29.83
N ALA A 631 -13.52 15.12 29.16
CA ALA A 631 -13.43 13.97 28.26
C ALA A 631 -13.68 12.66 29.02
N GLY A 632 -14.61 11.82 28.52
CA GLY A 632 -15.02 10.56 29.15
C GLY A 632 -16.36 10.62 29.90
N ASP A 633 -16.91 11.81 30.09
CA ASP A 633 -18.22 11.99 30.68
C ASP A 633 -19.35 11.51 29.75
N LYS A 634 -20.39 10.92 30.33
CA LYS A 634 -21.54 10.37 29.58
C LYS A 634 -22.67 11.39 29.49
N ALA A 635 -23.29 11.48 28.31
CA ALA A 635 -24.55 12.20 28.14
C ALA A 635 -25.63 11.63 29.06
N GLN A 636 -26.52 12.50 29.53
CA GLN A 636 -27.60 12.13 30.45
C GLN A 636 -28.96 12.56 29.87
N VAL A 637 -30.04 12.03 30.42
CA VAL A 637 -31.38 12.56 30.21
C VAL A 637 -31.75 13.43 31.39
N GLY A 638 -32.21 14.66 31.15
CA GLY A 638 -32.78 15.52 32.18
C GLY A 638 -34.13 16.07 31.74
N CYS A 639 -35.07 16.17 32.68
CA CYS A 639 -36.39 16.75 32.41
C CYS A 639 -36.52 18.13 33.03
N ARG A 640 -37.18 19.02 32.30
CA ARG A 640 -37.45 20.37 32.79
C ARG A 640 -38.53 20.31 33.87
N THR A 641 -38.24 20.81 35.06
CA THR A 641 -39.24 21.01 36.11
C THR A 641 -39.90 22.39 35.93
N SER A 642 -41.15 22.53 36.36
CA SER A 642 -42.00 23.71 36.13
C SER A 642 -41.58 24.98 36.90
N SER A 643 -40.45 24.96 37.63
CA SER A 643 -39.94 26.07 38.44
C SER A 643 -38.85 26.86 37.69
N GLY A 644 -39.24 27.96 37.01
CA GLY A 644 -38.36 28.81 36.20
C GLY A 644 -37.40 29.71 36.99
N GLY A 645 -36.39 29.11 37.66
CA GLY A 645 -35.30 29.81 38.36
C GLY A 645 -33.94 29.68 37.66
N GLY A 646 -32.85 30.05 38.36
CA GLY A 646 -31.47 29.99 37.83
C GLY A 646 -31.00 28.60 37.35
N ASP A 647 -31.59 27.52 37.88
CA ASP A 647 -31.38 26.15 37.42
C ASP A 647 -31.92 25.90 36.00
N ASP A 648 -32.94 26.65 35.55
CA ASP A 648 -33.51 26.50 34.20
C ASP A 648 -32.55 27.04 33.13
N ALA A 649 -31.85 28.15 33.39
CA ALA A 649 -30.85 28.68 32.46
C ALA A 649 -29.66 27.72 32.30
N ALA A 650 -29.18 27.15 33.41
CA ALA A 650 -28.13 26.14 33.38
C ALA A 650 -28.57 24.86 32.64
N PHE A 651 -29.81 24.42 32.87
CA PHE A 651 -30.40 23.28 32.17
C PHE A 651 -30.49 23.52 30.67
N ARG A 652 -31.05 24.66 30.24
CA ARG A 652 -31.21 25.02 28.83
C ARG A 652 -29.88 25.02 28.10
N LYS A 653 -28.83 25.58 28.72
CA LYS A 653 -27.47 25.55 28.18
C LYS A 653 -26.91 24.13 28.11
N ALA A 654 -27.11 23.31 29.13
CA ALA A 654 -26.62 21.93 29.16
C ALA A 654 -27.37 21.00 28.18
N ALA A 655 -28.61 21.31 27.83
CA ALA A 655 -29.45 20.55 26.90
C ALA A 655 -29.43 21.09 25.46
N SER A 656 -28.61 22.10 25.17
CA SER A 656 -28.46 22.68 23.83
C SER A 656 -27.09 22.33 23.27
N PHE A 657 -27.06 21.85 22.04
CA PHE A 657 -25.86 21.39 21.34
C PHE A 657 -25.64 22.25 20.09
N THR A 658 -24.38 22.53 19.78
CA THR A 658 -24.01 23.19 18.52
C THR A 658 -23.69 22.12 17.48
N GLN A 659 -24.25 22.26 16.29
CA GLN A 659 -23.92 21.40 15.16
C GLN A 659 -22.52 21.72 14.64
N ALA A 660 -21.66 20.71 14.57
CA ALA A 660 -20.32 20.81 13.99
C ALA A 660 -20.27 20.09 12.63
N ALA A 661 -19.21 20.34 11.86
CA ALA A 661 -18.90 19.51 10.70
C ALA A 661 -18.73 18.03 11.14
N PRO A 662 -19.19 17.06 10.34
CA PRO A 662 -19.06 15.65 10.69
C PRO A 662 -17.58 15.30 10.83
N LEU A 663 -17.25 14.51 11.86
CA LEU A 663 -15.88 14.05 12.09
C LEU A 663 -15.40 13.15 10.95
N ARG A 664 -16.30 12.35 10.38
CA ARG A 664 -16.04 11.43 9.27
C ARG A 664 -17.31 11.28 8.43
N LEU A 665 -17.10 11.03 7.15
CA LEU A 665 -18.13 10.71 6.16
C LEU A 665 -17.79 9.35 5.53
N TYR A 666 -18.79 8.62 4.99
CA TYR A 666 -18.58 7.30 4.39
C TYR A 666 -17.64 7.32 3.19
N HIS A 667 -16.82 6.32 2.93
CA HIS A 667 -16.09 6.31 1.66
C HIS A 667 -17.07 6.30 0.44
N PRO A 668 -16.74 6.93 -0.72
CA PRO A 668 -17.55 6.80 -1.94
C PRO A 668 -17.74 5.35 -2.42
N LEU A 669 -16.86 4.45 -1.98
CA LEU A 669 -16.90 3.00 -2.20
C LEU A 669 -17.38 2.24 -0.95
N SER A 670 -18.34 2.80 -0.21
CA SER A 670 -18.92 2.13 0.95
C SER A 670 -20.11 1.24 0.59
N PHE A 671 -20.18 0.08 1.22
CA PHE A 671 -21.26 -0.90 1.09
C PHE A 671 -21.81 -1.25 2.47
N VAL A 672 -23.04 -1.74 2.51
CA VAL A 672 -23.66 -2.28 3.73
C VAL A 672 -23.77 -3.79 3.59
N ALA A 673 -23.10 -4.51 4.49
CA ALA A 673 -23.22 -5.96 4.60
C ALA A 673 -24.19 -6.35 5.72
N LYS A 674 -25.17 -7.20 5.41
CA LYS A 674 -26.12 -7.73 6.39
C LYS A 674 -25.50 -8.93 7.12
N GLY A 675 -25.29 -8.79 8.42
CA GLY A 675 -24.95 -9.90 9.30
C GLY A 675 -26.15 -10.50 10.00
N THR A 676 -25.90 -11.58 10.75
CA THR A 676 -26.91 -12.27 11.56
C THR A 676 -27.40 -11.43 12.74
N GLU A 677 -26.51 -10.66 13.38
CA GLU A 677 -26.81 -9.86 14.57
C GLU A 677 -26.95 -8.35 14.27
N ARG A 678 -26.26 -7.87 13.23
CA ARG A 678 -26.25 -6.46 12.80
C ARG A 678 -25.73 -6.34 11.37
N SER A 679 -25.94 -5.19 10.76
CA SER A 679 -25.25 -4.82 9.53
C SER A 679 -23.89 -4.16 9.79
N PHE A 680 -23.01 -4.20 8.79
CA PHE A 680 -21.65 -3.68 8.81
C PHE A 680 -21.45 -2.72 7.64
N VAL A 681 -20.70 -1.65 7.88
CA VAL A 681 -20.20 -0.80 6.81
C VAL A 681 -18.90 -1.39 6.30
N LEU A 682 -18.83 -1.70 5.01
CA LEU A 682 -17.61 -2.11 4.32
C LEU A 682 -17.02 -0.92 3.57
N GLU A 683 -15.73 -0.68 3.71
CA GLU A 683 -15.00 0.40 3.02
C GLU A 683 -13.66 -0.13 2.49
N PRO A 684 -13.03 0.50 1.47
CA PRO A 684 -11.71 0.08 1.03
C PRO A 684 -10.69 0.12 2.16
N LEU A 685 -9.95 -0.98 2.36
CA LEU A 685 -8.97 -1.11 3.45
C LEU A 685 -7.94 0.04 3.46
N ARG A 686 -7.57 0.53 2.28
CA ARG A 686 -6.67 1.69 2.11
C ARG A 686 -7.18 3.00 2.71
N SER A 687 -8.50 3.15 2.86
CA SER A 687 -9.11 4.37 3.42
C SER A 687 -9.23 4.36 4.95
N LEU A 688 -9.00 3.21 5.58
CA LEU A 688 -9.03 3.07 7.03
C LEU A 688 -7.67 3.49 7.61
N GLN A 689 -7.69 4.21 8.72
CA GLN A 689 -6.50 4.66 9.43
C GLN A 689 -6.50 4.05 10.84
N ASP A 690 -7.29 4.61 11.75
CA ASP A 690 -7.31 4.23 13.17
C ASP A 690 -8.52 3.34 13.52
N GLU A 691 -9.45 3.18 12.58
CA GLU A 691 -10.64 2.35 12.75
C GLU A 691 -10.29 0.89 13.02
N PHE A 692 -11.18 0.22 13.74
CA PHE A 692 -11.12 -1.22 13.87
C PHE A 692 -11.95 -1.86 12.78
N TYR A 693 -11.38 -2.89 12.15
CA TYR A 693 -11.95 -3.54 10.99
C TYR A 693 -11.69 -5.04 10.96
N THR A 694 -12.45 -5.72 10.12
CA THR A 694 -12.28 -7.13 9.76
C THR A 694 -12.15 -7.24 8.24
N VAL A 695 -11.12 -7.93 7.77
CA VAL A 695 -10.88 -8.19 6.33
C VAL A 695 -11.61 -9.46 5.87
N TYR A 696 -11.55 -10.51 6.69
CA TYR A 696 -12.11 -11.82 6.38
C TYR A 696 -13.36 -12.09 7.21
N PHE A 697 -14.45 -12.47 6.55
CA PHE A 697 -15.74 -12.75 7.15
C PHE A 697 -16.11 -14.20 6.99
N ASN A 698 -16.84 -14.74 7.97
CA ASN A 698 -17.53 -16.01 7.80
C ASN A 698 -18.80 -15.75 6.97
N LEU A 699 -18.80 -16.19 5.71
CA LEU A 699 -19.95 -16.12 4.82
C LEU A 699 -20.74 -17.42 4.93
N VAL A 700 -21.91 -17.34 5.56
CA VAL A 700 -22.87 -18.44 5.61
C VAL A 700 -23.94 -18.23 4.54
N THR A 701 -24.18 -19.25 3.73
CA THR A 701 -25.36 -19.28 2.88
C THR A 701 -26.59 -19.40 3.78
N ALA A 702 -27.51 -18.45 3.68
CA ALA A 702 -28.81 -18.61 4.33
C ALA A 702 -29.43 -19.90 3.78
N ALA A 703 -29.67 -20.89 4.64
CA ALA A 703 -30.49 -22.04 4.27
C ALA A 703 -31.81 -21.47 3.75
N ALA A 704 -32.22 -21.87 2.54
CA ALA A 704 -33.55 -21.55 2.05
C ALA A 704 -34.53 -22.06 3.10
N ASP A 705 -35.22 -21.15 3.80
CA ASP A 705 -36.30 -21.49 4.70
C ASP A 705 -37.31 -22.31 3.88
N SER A 706 -37.33 -23.62 4.13
CA SER A 706 -38.19 -24.61 3.49
C SER A 706 -39.63 -24.52 3.98
#